data_AF-A0A3R7MG28-F1
#
_entry.id   AF-A0A3R7MG28-F1
#
_cell.length_a   1.000
_cell.length_b   1.000
_cell.length_c   1.000
_cell.angle_alpha   90.00
_cell.angle_beta   90.00
_cell.angle_gamma   90.00
#
_symmetry.space_group_name_H-M   'P 1'
#
loop_
_entity.id
_entity.type
_entity.pdbx_description
1 polymer ?
#
loop_
_entity_poly.entity_id
_entity_poly.type
_entity_poly.pdbx_seq_one_letter_code
_entity_poly.pdbx_strand_id
1 'polypeptide(L)'
;MGMHLDDSFQFLVDQDEVNFKVVQQLNSVFGNDLKCLEKASGLVKELTRTKEELEKRLRFATTEAPDKITKAVKAADEALKKKEKMVKECDQLKLKVAQHNKKVGKLLEEIGPGVRKVRELERVQVYQQFVNAVDEQSKEIETSLHIGAEGQALLGYSRLRDKAKLIQESNCSNLVAFVTNTLLHWHQVFTQRFTSEFEDVLKVIKWPFTTSNTTVHQTPASPESIQRLCTLTQYLLQITLPDDIAKENARQRDLSIMSPAVVADFEPPLLPIQLLVKPLEVRFFYHFSGNKVTNSRENPEWYFTQVLKWISAHESFLNSRIQQVLNRYGYQNTSAKVEFMRGLVRLLVLKLASDLPEVQYDDDLFCSTVQETLNFEREISVTYYYPASQPSVLSVLTQAQNFARWIHIERKFALELMDEFVSDDGAWLAMEGGEAAHCGEQLILLVQGITDRYKRLPQPGHRLQFLELQLELLDDFRVRVLQVMKSERQDPLNSHYPAILNTVHHIAATLTDWADLPFFVEMQYYREQFSHIQDQTTAALAGYETARSTSPDDPSSFTFHSPDVSLLNTTVSPEVLARQDALDSLNTNTEAPTAARLAEVSGSVFDSTVDLYTHIQGEMVRNLASYVFTEVRARSQPYRKDKWFYTTNPKALLDSNKITDPSPSICPMLEVLARHLHALRDVLATPLFTQLWKIVADTLNKYVYEEVILQTRFSDTGAAQFKFDMLRGLFPIFGEFTQKPENFFKLVKESVILLTLPHATTFLLRDTIRMWRDDQDAFSLVISPVKALAEQGVTLLTPKEADVVMNIRIYEQNRMGS
;
A
#
# COMPACT_ATOMS: atom_id res chain seq x y z
N MET A 1 112.48 -46.06 -2.06
CA MET A 1 113.14 -44.82 -2.52
C MET A 1 113.02 -43.83 -1.37
N GLY A 2 114.06 -43.44 -0.64
CA GLY A 2 115.48 -43.77 -0.68
C GLY A 2 116.18 -43.07 0.50
N MET A 3 117.41 -43.53 0.80
CA MET A 3 118.50 -42.80 1.48
C MET A 3 118.20 -42.32 2.92
N HIS A 4 118.74 -42.86 4.02
CA HIS A 4 120.15 -43.14 4.36
C HIS A 4 121.15 -42.08 3.88
N LEU A 5 121.86 -41.49 4.86
CA LEU A 5 123.07 -40.64 4.80
C LEU A 5 122.78 -39.14 4.81
N ASP A 6 123.00 -38.46 5.95
CA ASP A 6 123.96 -37.32 6.03
C ASP A 6 124.20 -36.69 7.42
N ASP A 7 123.56 -37.14 8.51
CA ASP A 7 123.69 -36.46 9.82
C ASP A 7 125.09 -36.57 10.48
N SER A 8 125.97 -37.42 9.95
CA SER A 8 127.34 -37.51 10.44
C SER A 8 128.24 -36.39 9.92
N PHE A 9 127.90 -35.76 8.79
CA PHE A 9 128.75 -34.76 8.14
C PHE A 9 128.46 -33.34 8.64
N GLN A 10 127.22 -33.02 9.01
CA GLN A 10 126.84 -31.67 9.45
C GLN A 10 127.34 -31.33 10.87
N PHE A 11 127.39 -32.32 11.78
CA PHE A 11 127.80 -32.09 13.18
C PHE A 11 129.31 -31.81 13.33
N LEU A 12 130.12 -32.28 12.38
CA LEU A 12 131.56 -32.00 12.35
C LEU A 12 131.86 -30.61 11.75
N VAL A 13 131.04 -30.13 10.79
CA VAL A 13 131.20 -28.82 10.15
C VAL A 13 130.82 -27.66 11.08
N ASP A 14 129.78 -27.82 11.91
CA ASP A 14 129.35 -26.78 12.87
C ASP A 14 130.29 -26.63 14.08
N GLN A 15 130.98 -27.70 14.49
CA GLN A 15 131.93 -27.61 15.60
C GLN A 15 133.21 -26.87 15.21
N ASP A 16 133.70 -27.07 13.98
CA ASP A 16 134.89 -26.40 13.48
C ASP A 16 134.66 -24.91 13.21
N GLU A 17 133.50 -24.51 12.67
CA GLU A 17 133.23 -23.08 12.40
C GLU A 17 133.04 -22.27 13.70
N VAL A 18 132.38 -22.87 14.69
CA VAL A 18 132.20 -22.25 16.02
C VAL A 18 133.54 -22.17 16.75
N ASN A 19 134.35 -23.24 16.73
CA ASN A 19 135.68 -23.22 17.32
C ASN A 19 136.57 -22.18 16.63
N PHE A 20 136.49 -22.04 15.30
CA PHE A 20 137.25 -21.03 14.57
C PHE A 20 136.89 -19.61 15.01
N LYS A 21 135.60 -19.28 15.14
CA LYS A 21 135.15 -17.96 15.60
C LYS A 21 135.53 -17.67 17.05
N VAL A 22 135.45 -18.67 17.94
CA VAL A 22 135.85 -18.55 19.34
C VAL A 22 137.35 -18.29 19.46
N VAL A 23 138.17 -19.03 18.69
CA VAL A 23 139.62 -18.81 18.64
C VAL A 23 139.96 -17.44 18.07
N GLN A 24 139.25 -16.98 17.03
CA GLN A 24 139.46 -15.65 16.45
C GLN A 24 139.13 -14.52 17.43
N GLN A 25 138.05 -14.66 18.21
CA GLN A 25 137.69 -13.71 19.26
C GLN A 25 138.72 -13.70 20.40
N LEU A 26 139.16 -14.87 20.87
CA LEU A 26 140.19 -14.99 21.91
C LEU A 26 141.52 -14.36 21.47
N ASN A 27 141.96 -14.63 20.24
CA ASN A 27 143.18 -14.04 19.69
C ASN A 27 143.09 -12.51 19.55
N SER A 28 141.91 -11.97 19.23
CA SER A 28 141.73 -10.50 19.14
C SER A 28 141.87 -9.78 20.48
N VAL A 29 141.58 -10.46 21.59
CA VAL A 29 141.58 -9.87 22.94
C VAL A 29 142.94 -10.01 23.61
N PHE A 30 143.59 -11.16 23.48
CA PHE A 30 144.86 -11.44 24.17
C PHE A 30 146.11 -11.14 23.33
N GLY A 31 146.00 -11.08 22.00
CA GLY A 31 147.14 -10.78 21.12
C GLY A 31 148.37 -11.64 21.42
N ASN A 32 149.57 -11.08 21.24
CA ASN A 32 150.83 -11.82 21.43
C ASN A 32 151.35 -11.84 22.88
N ASP A 33 150.64 -11.25 23.85
CA ASP A 33 151.06 -11.22 25.27
C ASP A 33 150.08 -12.00 26.16
N LEU A 34 150.28 -13.32 26.21
CA LEU A 34 149.45 -14.30 26.92
C LEU A 34 149.53 -14.21 28.46
N LYS A 35 150.19 -13.19 29.03
CA LYS A 35 150.34 -13.06 30.50
C LYS A 35 149.51 -11.95 31.15
N CYS A 36 148.77 -11.13 30.39
CA CYS A 36 147.92 -10.07 30.94
C CYS A 36 146.49 -10.56 31.27
N LEU A 37 146.29 -11.10 32.48
CA LEU A 37 145.02 -11.64 32.98
C LEU A 37 143.86 -10.62 33.10
N GLU A 38 144.12 -9.31 33.17
CA GLU A 38 143.07 -8.29 33.35
C GLU A 38 142.05 -8.27 32.21
N LYS A 39 142.50 -8.53 30.98
CA LYS A 39 141.64 -8.54 29.79
C LYS A 39 140.62 -9.69 29.78
N ALA A 40 140.89 -10.79 30.49
CA ALA A 40 139.99 -11.94 30.58
C ALA A 40 138.67 -11.62 31.31
N SER A 41 138.74 -10.77 32.34
CA SER A 41 137.57 -10.46 33.17
C SER A 41 136.49 -9.70 32.41
N GLY A 42 136.88 -8.81 31.49
CA GLY A 42 135.97 -8.04 30.64
C GLY A 42 135.20 -8.92 29.65
N LEU A 43 135.90 -9.87 29.03
CA LEU A 43 135.29 -10.79 28.05
C LEU A 43 134.25 -11.72 28.69
N VAL A 44 134.52 -12.18 29.92
CA VAL A 44 133.59 -13.03 30.68
C VAL A 44 132.29 -12.28 30.98
N LYS A 45 132.35 -11.00 31.35
CA LYS A 45 131.14 -10.21 31.63
C LYS A 45 130.27 -10.05 30.38
N GLU A 46 130.86 -9.74 29.23
CA GLU A 46 130.10 -9.55 27.99
C GLU A 46 129.43 -10.87 27.55
N LEU A 47 130.17 -11.98 27.55
CA LEU A 47 129.64 -13.29 27.16
C LEU A 47 128.51 -13.76 28.07
N THR A 48 128.60 -13.47 29.38
CA THR A 48 127.54 -13.82 30.34
C THR A 48 126.23 -13.07 30.05
N ARG A 49 126.30 -11.79 29.68
CA ARG A 49 125.12 -10.98 29.34
C ARG A 49 124.40 -11.52 28.09
N THR A 50 125.16 -11.81 27.03
CA THR A 50 124.60 -12.38 25.79
C THR A 50 123.93 -13.74 26.03
N LYS A 51 124.49 -14.55 26.93
CA LYS A 51 123.90 -15.84 27.32
C LYS A 51 122.53 -15.64 27.99
N GLU A 52 122.41 -14.72 28.94
CA GLU A 52 121.15 -14.47 29.65
C GLU A 52 120.03 -14.00 28.70
N GLU A 53 120.36 -13.19 27.69
CA GLU A 53 119.37 -12.64 26.75
C GLU A 53 118.85 -13.71 25.76
N LEU A 54 119.73 -14.60 25.28
CA LEU A 54 119.36 -15.77 24.48
C LEU A 54 118.55 -16.79 25.29
N GLU A 55 118.92 -17.04 26.55
CA GLU A 55 118.16 -17.93 27.43
C GLU A 55 116.73 -17.44 27.67
N LYS A 56 116.52 -16.12 27.76
CA LYS A 56 115.19 -15.53 27.94
C LYS A 56 114.30 -15.73 26.72
N ARG A 57 114.82 -15.51 25.50
CA ARG A 57 114.10 -15.76 24.24
C ARG A 57 113.85 -17.25 24.00
N LEU A 58 114.81 -18.10 24.33
CA LEU A 58 114.68 -19.54 24.21
C LEU A 58 113.57 -20.05 25.14
N ARG A 59 113.51 -19.60 26.41
CA ARG A 59 112.46 -19.99 27.37
C ARG A 59 111.04 -19.64 26.91
N PHE A 60 110.81 -18.46 26.32
CA PHE A 60 109.46 -18.11 25.83
C PHE A 60 109.02 -19.03 24.66
N ALA A 61 109.92 -19.27 23.71
CA ALA A 61 109.64 -20.10 22.53
C ALA A 61 109.58 -21.61 22.82
N THR A 62 110.36 -22.11 23.78
CA THR A 62 110.42 -23.56 24.11
C THR A 62 109.44 -23.99 25.19
N THR A 63 109.00 -23.10 26.10
CA THR A 63 108.15 -23.51 27.23
C THR A 63 106.74 -22.91 27.26
N GLU A 64 106.51 -21.64 26.93
CA GLU A 64 105.17 -21.03 27.10
C GLU A 64 104.24 -21.16 25.88
N ALA A 65 104.77 -21.00 24.66
CA ALA A 65 103.98 -21.14 23.43
C ALA A 65 103.51 -22.59 23.16
N PRO A 66 104.36 -23.62 23.33
CA PRO A 66 103.93 -25.01 23.16
C PRO A 66 102.88 -25.41 24.19
N ASP A 67 102.99 -24.98 25.44
CA ASP A 67 102.11 -25.44 26.53
C ASP A 67 100.67 -24.89 26.40
N LYS A 68 100.51 -23.65 25.89
CA LYS A 68 99.19 -23.09 25.55
C LYS A 68 98.57 -23.75 24.32
N ILE A 69 99.36 -23.99 23.27
CA ILE A 69 98.89 -24.71 22.07
C ILE A 69 98.51 -26.15 22.43
N THR A 70 99.32 -26.83 23.25
CA THR A 70 99.08 -28.21 23.69
C THR A 70 97.85 -28.31 24.60
N LYS A 71 97.61 -27.32 25.47
CA LYS A 71 96.35 -27.24 26.26
C LYS A 71 95.13 -26.98 25.38
N ALA A 72 95.22 -26.07 24.40
CA ALA A 72 94.12 -25.79 23.48
C ALA A 72 93.80 -27.00 22.58
N VAL A 73 94.83 -27.72 22.10
CA VAL A 73 94.68 -28.96 21.33
C VAL A 73 94.10 -30.07 22.20
N LYS A 74 94.56 -30.27 23.43
CA LYS A 74 93.94 -31.25 24.36
C LYS A 74 92.48 -30.92 24.66
N ALA A 75 92.14 -29.65 24.90
CA ALA A 75 90.76 -29.24 25.14
C ALA A 75 89.87 -29.44 23.89
N ALA A 76 90.41 -29.17 22.69
CA ALA A 76 89.73 -29.45 21.43
C ALA A 76 89.53 -30.96 21.19
N ASP A 77 90.54 -31.79 21.49
CA ASP A 77 90.46 -33.25 21.41
C ASP A 77 89.46 -33.83 22.42
N GLU A 78 89.42 -33.31 23.65
CA GLU A 78 88.43 -33.71 24.66
C GLU A 78 87.00 -33.30 24.24
N ALA A 79 86.83 -32.10 23.67
CA ALA A 79 85.55 -31.65 23.12
C ALA A 79 85.10 -32.49 21.92
N LEU A 80 86.03 -32.87 21.03
CA LEU A 80 85.78 -33.78 19.90
C LEU A 80 85.37 -35.17 20.39
N LYS A 81 86.09 -35.75 21.37
CA LYS A 81 85.71 -37.02 21.99
C LYS A 81 84.32 -36.96 22.65
N LYS A 82 84.00 -35.85 23.32
CA LYS A 82 82.67 -35.66 23.94
C LYS A 82 81.57 -35.52 22.88
N LYS A 83 81.82 -34.79 21.79
CA LYS A 83 80.93 -34.70 20.63
C LYS A 83 80.71 -36.07 20.00
N GLU A 84 81.77 -36.83 19.73
CA GLU A 84 81.66 -38.20 19.20
C GLU A 84 80.86 -39.11 20.12
N LYS A 85 81.06 -39.01 21.44
CA LYS A 85 80.27 -39.75 22.42
C LYS A 85 78.78 -39.35 22.36
N MET A 86 78.47 -38.06 22.34
CA MET A 86 77.09 -37.58 22.25
C MET A 86 76.42 -37.93 20.92
N VAL A 87 77.16 -37.92 19.80
CA VAL A 87 76.65 -38.38 18.50
C VAL A 87 76.32 -39.88 18.58
N LYS A 88 77.21 -40.70 19.14
CA LYS A 88 76.94 -42.13 19.35
C LYS A 88 75.72 -42.36 20.25
N GLU A 89 75.58 -41.61 21.34
CA GLU A 89 74.41 -41.69 22.22
C GLU A 89 73.13 -41.25 21.49
N CYS A 90 73.18 -40.20 20.68
CA CYS A 90 72.04 -39.71 19.90
C CYS A 90 71.63 -40.70 18.81
N ASP A 91 72.59 -41.34 18.13
CA ASP A 91 72.33 -42.39 17.15
C ASP A 91 71.76 -43.65 17.81
N GLN A 92 72.26 -44.04 18.99
CA GLN A 92 71.67 -45.11 19.80
C GLN A 92 70.24 -44.76 20.22
N LEU A 93 69.97 -43.51 20.60
CA LEU A 93 68.62 -43.07 20.97
C LEU A 93 67.68 -43.11 19.76
N LYS A 94 68.12 -42.63 18.59
CA LYS A 94 67.38 -42.71 17.32
C LYS A 94 67.07 -44.15 16.97
N LEU A 95 68.03 -45.06 17.13
CA LEU A 95 67.81 -46.48 16.89
C LEU A 95 66.78 -47.06 17.88
N LYS A 96 66.87 -46.73 19.17
CA LYS A 96 65.88 -47.15 20.19
C LYS A 96 64.49 -46.61 19.88
N VAL A 97 64.35 -45.35 19.45
CA VAL A 97 63.07 -44.74 19.05
C VAL A 97 62.54 -45.41 17.79
N ALA A 98 63.37 -45.66 16.77
CA ALA A 98 62.95 -46.37 15.56
C ALA A 98 62.50 -47.80 15.86
N GLN A 99 63.21 -48.52 16.75
CA GLN A 99 62.83 -49.84 17.22
C GLN A 99 61.52 -49.80 18.04
N HIS A 100 61.34 -48.80 18.91
CA HIS A 100 60.11 -48.61 19.67
C HIS A 100 58.93 -48.30 18.74
N ASN A 101 59.08 -47.37 17.80
CA ASN A 101 58.05 -47.06 16.80
C ASN A 101 57.72 -48.26 15.93
N LYS A 102 58.70 -49.10 15.56
CA LYS A 102 58.45 -50.35 14.85
C LYS A 102 57.67 -51.35 15.72
N LYS A 103 57.97 -51.43 17.01
CA LYS A 103 57.24 -52.29 17.97
C LYS A 103 55.82 -51.80 18.20
N VAL A 104 55.63 -50.51 18.42
CA VAL A 104 54.32 -49.86 18.60
C VAL A 104 53.52 -49.94 17.30
N GLY A 105 54.14 -49.72 16.14
CA GLY A 105 53.51 -49.86 14.83
C GLY A 105 52.96 -51.27 14.60
N LYS A 106 53.75 -52.31 14.91
CA LYS A 106 53.27 -53.71 14.90
C LYS A 106 52.10 -53.94 15.85
N LEU A 107 52.19 -53.45 17.09
CA LEU A 107 51.07 -53.51 18.05
C LEU A 107 49.82 -52.78 17.53
N LEU A 108 49.99 -51.67 16.81
CA LEU A 108 48.90 -50.89 16.22
C LEU A 108 48.27 -51.62 15.02
N GLU A 109 49.09 -52.34 14.23
CA GLU A 109 48.63 -53.24 13.16
C GLU A 109 47.89 -54.46 13.71
N GLU A 110 48.32 -54.99 14.87
CA GLU A 110 47.68 -56.12 15.55
C GLU A 110 46.37 -55.73 16.26
N ILE A 111 46.34 -54.60 17.00
CA ILE A 111 45.19 -54.16 17.80
C ILE A 111 44.21 -53.31 16.99
N GLY A 112 44.69 -52.55 16.00
CA GLY A 112 43.90 -51.63 15.18
C GLY A 112 42.68 -52.27 14.51
N PRO A 113 42.78 -53.47 13.91
CA PRO A 113 41.63 -54.22 13.40
C PRO A 113 40.60 -54.52 14.48
N GLY A 114 41.04 -54.92 15.69
CA GLY A 114 40.17 -55.18 16.83
C GLY A 114 39.41 -53.94 17.28
N VAL A 115 40.07 -52.79 17.43
CA VAL A 115 39.43 -51.52 17.82
C VAL A 115 38.45 -51.03 16.75
N ARG A 116 38.80 -51.16 15.46
CA ARG A 116 37.86 -50.86 14.36
C ARG A 116 36.65 -51.78 14.40
N LYS A 117 36.85 -53.08 14.69
CA LYS A 117 35.75 -54.02 14.79
C LYS A 117 34.84 -53.74 15.98
N VAL A 118 35.40 -53.34 17.13
CA VAL A 118 34.62 -52.91 18.29
C VAL A 118 33.76 -51.70 17.93
N ARG A 119 34.32 -50.65 17.32
CA ARG A 119 33.52 -49.48 16.88
C ARG A 119 32.45 -49.85 15.85
N GLU A 120 32.74 -50.76 14.94
CA GLU A 120 31.75 -51.25 13.97
C GLU A 120 30.61 -51.99 14.68
N LEU A 121 30.94 -52.88 15.60
CA LEU A 121 29.95 -53.62 16.40
C LEU A 121 29.11 -52.68 17.28
N GLU A 122 29.72 -51.67 17.90
CA GLU A 122 29.00 -50.63 18.66
C GLU A 122 28.00 -49.88 17.76
N ARG A 123 28.40 -49.51 16.54
CA ARG A 123 27.48 -48.86 15.58
C ARG A 123 26.33 -49.77 15.18
N VAL A 124 26.61 -51.04 14.89
CA VAL A 124 25.58 -52.04 14.56
C VAL A 124 24.64 -52.27 15.75
N GLN A 125 25.19 -52.31 16.97
CA GLN A 125 24.40 -52.46 18.19
C GLN A 125 23.44 -51.29 18.39
N VAL A 126 23.91 -50.05 18.24
CA VAL A 126 23.04 -48.86 18.35
C VAL A 126 21.98 -48.85 17.26
N TYR A 127 22.35 -49.18 16.01
CA TYR A 127 21.40 -49.30 14.91
C TYR A 127 20.31 -50.35 15.22
N GLN A 128 20.70 -51.54 15.67
CA GLN A 128 19.77 -52.60 16.03
C GLN A 128 18.87 -52.22 17.20
N GLN A 129 19.40 -51.52 18.21
CA GLN A 129 18.62 -51.01 19.33
C GLN A 129 17.51 -50.05 18.86
N PHE A 130 17.81 -49.15 17.91
CA PHE A 130 16.81 -48.26 17.34
C PHE A 130 15.73 -49.03 16.55
N VAL A 131 16.13 -49.99 15.72
CA VAL A 131 15.18 -50.85 14.98
C VAL A 131 14.28 -51.60 15.95
N ASN A 132 14.85 -52.26 16.96
CA ASN A 132 14.09 -52.99 17.98
C ASN A 132 13.15 -52.07 18.74
N ALA A 133 13.61 -50.88 19.15
CA ALA A 133 12.78 -49.93 19.89
C ALA A 133 11.60 -49.38 19.07
N VAL A 134 11.71 -49.34 17.73
CA VAL A 134 10.61 -48.94 16.84
C VAL A 134 9.68 -50.12 16.58
N ASP A 135 10.21 -51.33 16.40
CA ASP A 135 9.45 -52.56 16.23
C ASP A 135 8.63 -52.94 17.48
N GLU A 136 9.24 -52.86 18.68
CA GLU A 136 8.56 -53.05 19.96
C GLU A 136 7.41 -52.06 20.13
N GLN A 137 7.64 -50.80 19.77
CA GLN A 137 6.62 -49.77 19.86
C GLN A 137 5.50 -49.96 18.83
N SER A 138 5.83 -50.43 17.62
CA SER A 138 4.85 -50.85 16.61
C SER A 138 3.96 -51.97 17.16
N LYS A 139 4.56 -52.99 17.80
CA LYS A 139 3.83 -54.10 18.44
C LYS A 139 2.97 -53.63 19.63
N GLU A 140 3.44 -52.65 20.41
CA GLU A 140 2.67 -52.04 21.50
C GLU A 140 1.42 -51.34 20.96
N ILE A 141 1.55 -50.60 19.86
CA ILE A 141 0.42 -49.94 19.17
C ILE A 141 -0.57 -50.99 18.67
N GLU A 142 -0.10 -52.03 17.98
CA GLU A 142 -0.92 -53.12 17.44
C GLU A 142 -1.71 -53.84 18.55
N THR A 143 -1.01 -54.22 19.63
CA THR A 143 -1.61 -54.90 20.79
C THR A 143 -2.67 -54.01 21.44
N SER A 144 -2.35 -52.72 21.66
CA SER A 144 -3.28 -51.74 22.26
C SER A 144 -4.53 -51.55 21.41
N LEU A 145 -4.41 -51.55 20.09
CA LEU A 145 -5.54 -51.47 19.16
C LEU A 145 -6.41 -52.72 19.14
N HIS A 146 -5.84 -53.90 19.34
CA HIS A 146 -6.57 -55.17 19.42
C HIS A 146 -7.39 -55.30 20.71
N ILE A 147 -6.86 -54.82 21.84
CA ILE A 147 -7.56 -54.88 23.14
C ILE A 147 -8.52 -53.69 23.37
N GLY A 148 -8.65 -52.78 22.39
CA GLY A 148 -9.53 -51.60 22.48
C GLY A 148 -8.98 -50.45 23.33
N ALA A 149 -7.70 -50.45 23.70
CA ALA A 149 -7.05 -49.40 24.48
C ALA A 149 -6.55 -48.26 23.58
N GLU A 150 -7.46 -47.57 22.90
CA GLU A 150 -7.16 -46.55 21.87
C GLU A 150 -6.28 -45.41 22.38
N GLY A 151 -6.50 -44.95 23.62
CA GLY A 151 -5.67 -43.92 24.23
C GLY A 151 -4.21 -44.35 24.39
N GLN A 152 -3.95 -45.61 24.73
CA GLN A 152 -2.58 -46.15 24.80
C GLN A 152 -1.96 -46.30 23.42
N ALA A 153 -2.75 -46.75 22.44
CA ALA A 153 -2.30 -46.83 21.06
C ALA A 153 -1.89 -45.46 20.50
N LEU A 154 -2.65 -44.39 20.81
CA LEU A 154 -2.32 -43.02 20.41
C LEU A 154 -1.09 -42.46 21.14
N LEU A 155 -0.88 -42.81 22.41
CA LEU A 155 0.36 -42.49 23.11
C LEU A 155 1.57 -43.18 22.46
N GLY A 156 1.42 -44.45 22.09
CA GLY A 156 2.40 -45.19 21.30
C GLY A 156 2.68 -44.51 19.96
N TYR A 157 1.65 -44.08 19.23
CA TYR A 157 1.81 -43.34 17.99
C TYR A 157 2.55 -42.00 18.19
N SER A 158 2.19 -41.23 19.22
CA SER A 158 2.87 -39.96 19.53
C SER A 158 4.35 -40.16 19.79
N ARG A 159 4.72 -41.16 20.60
CA ARG A 159 6.12 -41.49 20.84
C ARG A 159 6.85 -41.88 19.54
N LEU A 160 6.15 -42.49 18.57
CA LEU A 160 6.74 -42.97 17.31
C LEU A 160 7.01 -41.77 16.40
N ARG A 161 6.07 -40.83 16.37
CA ARG A 161 6.22 -39.52 15.73
C ARG A 161 7.42 -38.77 16.30
N ASP A 162 7.59 -38.75 17.61
CA ASP A 162 8.71 -38.05 18.26
C ASP A 162 10.07 -38.70 17.88
N LYS A 163 10.13 -40.04 17.80
CA LYS A 163 11.32 -40.76 17.28
C LYS A 163 11.59 -40.47 15.81
N ALA A 164 10.55 -40.40 14.97
CA ALA A 164 10.67 -40.06 13.56
C ALA A 164 11.23 -38.64 13.36
N LYS A 165 10.75 -37.68 14.17
CA LYS A 165 11.28 -36.31 14.17
C LYS A 165 12.75 -36.26 14.59
N LEU A 166 13.12 -36.99 15.64
CA LEU A 166 14.50 -37.02 16.15
C LEU A 166 15.50 -37.55 15.11
N ILE A 167 15.10 -38.54 14.30
CA ILE A 167 16.02 -39.20 13.37
C ILE A 167 16.11 -38.54 12.00
N GLN A 168 15.22 -37.61 11.66
CA GLN A 168 15.17 -37.01 10.32
C GLN A 168 16.50 -36.39 9.87
N GLU A 169 17.27 -35.80 10.79
CA GLU A 169 18.57 -35.17 10.50
C GLU A 169 19.73 -36.18 10.39
N SER A 170 19.46 -37.47 10.57
CA SER A 170 20.47 -38.52 10.55
C SER A 170 20.94 -38.86 9.13
N ASN A 171 22.25 -39.04 8.97
CA ASN A 171 22.85 -39.56 7.73
C ASN A 171 22.49 -41.04 7.44
N CYS A 172 21.83 -41.74 8.38
CA CYS A 172 21.42 -43.13 8.22
C CYS A 172 20.12 -43.26 7.41
N SER A 173 20.18 -43.02 6.10
CA SER A 173 19.01 -42.99 5.20
C SER A 173 18.06 -44.18 5.32
N ASN A 174 18.59 -45.41 5.42
CA ASN A 174 17.76 -46.61 5.56
C ASN A 174 16.99 -46.66 6.89
N LEU A 175 17.59 -46.17 7.98
CA LEU A 175 16.93 -46.12 9.28
C LEU A 175 15.88 -45.02 9.31
N VAL A 176 16.18 -43.85 8.73
CA VAL A 176 15.21 -42.76 8.53
C VAL A 176 14.03 -43.25 7.71
N ALA A 177 14.28 -43.93 6.59
CA ALA A 177 13.24 -44.50 5.74
C ALA A 177 12.40 -45.54 6.48
N PHE A 178 13.02 -46.46 7.23
CA PHE A 178 12.31 -47.45 8.05
C PHE A 178 11.35 -46.77 9.05
N VAL A 179 11.85 -45.85 9.87
CA VAL A 179 11.04 -45.16 10.89
C VAL A 179 9.93 -44.33 10.25
N THR A 180 10.23 -43.63 9.15
CA THR A 180 9.25 -42.83 8.40
C THR A 180 8.15 -43.71 7.80
N ASN A 181 8.51 -44.83 7.18
CA ASN A 181 7.54 -45.77 6.60
C ASN A 181 6.67 -46.43 7.69
N THR A 182 7.24 -46.78 8.84
CA THR A 182 6.47 -47.31 9.98
C THR A 182 5.51 -46.26 10.52
N LEU A 183 5.92 -44.99 10.63
CA LEU A 183 5.04 -43.90 11.02
C LEU A 183 3.90 -43.70 10.01
N LEU A 184 4.21 -43.64 8.72
CA LEU A 184 3.22 -43.48 7.65
C LEU A 184 2.22 -44.64 7.61
N HIS A 185 2.69 -45.88 7.82
CA HIS A 185 1.83 -47.06 7.96
C HIS A 185 0.82 -46.88 9.09
N TRP A 186 1.28 -46.56 10.31
CA TRP A 186 0.38 -46.36 11.44
C TRP A 186 -0.54 -45.16 11.26
N HIS A 187 -0.04 -44.06 10.69
CA HIS A 187 -0.84 -42.89 10.35
C HIS A 187 -2.02 -43.29 9.46
N GLN A 188 -1.76 -44.05 8.39
CA GLN A 188 -2.80 -44.55 7.50
C GLN A 188 -3.80 -45.46 8.22
N VAL A 189 -3.32 -46.41 9.04
CA VAL A 189 -4.17 -47.35 9.80
C VAL A 189 -5.10 -46.59 10.76
N PHE A 190 -4.55 -45.67 11.56
CA PHE A 190 -5.32 -44.86 12.51
C PHE A 190 -6.33 -43.96 11.80
N THR A 191 -5.91 -43.25 10.75
CA THR A 191 -6.79 -42.39 9.96
C THR A 191 -7.93 -43.18 9.36
N GLN A 192 -7.67 -44.33 8.72
CA GLN A 192 -8.71 -45.16 8.12
C GLN A 192 -9.70 -45.70 9.17
N ARG A 193 -9.18 -46.28 10.27
CA ARG A 193 -10.01 -46.87 11.32
C ARG A 193 -10.93 -45.85 11.98
N PHE A 194 -10.37 -44.74 12.47
CA PHE A 194 -11.18 -43.74 13.17
C PHE A 194 -12.05 -42.92 12.22
N THR A 195 -11.68 -42.76 10.95
CA THR A 195 -12.58 -42.17 9.95
C THR A 195 -13.80 -43.04 9.72
N SER A 196 -13.61 -44.35 9.53
CA SER A 196 -14.73 -45.29 9.36
C SER A 196 -15.67 -45.27 10.58
N GLU A 197 -15.10 -45.30 11.78
CA GLU A 197 -15.91 -45.25 13.00
C GLU A 197 -16.60 -43.90 13.17
N PHE A 198 -15.93 -42.79 12.83
CA PHE A 198 -16.52 -41.46 12.86
C PHE A 198 -17.73 -41.38 11.93
N GLU A 199 -17.61 -41.88 10.70
CA GLU A 199 -18.72 -41.94 9.73
C GLU A 199 -19.89 -42.81 10.24
N ASP A 200 -19.62 -43.91 10.95
CA ASP A 200 -20.67 -44.73 11.55
C ASP A 200 -21.38 -44.02 12.71
N VAL A 201 -20.64 -43.31 13.57
CA VAL A 201 -21.23 -42.47 14.62
C VAL A 201 -22.06 -41.33 14.01
N LEU A 202 -21.61 -40.73 12.90
CA LEU A 202 -22.39 -39.72 12.16
C LEU A 202 -23.75 -40.27 11.71
N LYS A 203 -23.81 -41.51 11.21
CA LYS A 203 -25.07 -42.18 10.86
C LYS A 203 -25.98 -42.36 12.08
N VAL A 204 -25.42 -42.76 13.22
CA VAL A 204 -26.18 -42.97 14.47
C VAL A 204 -26.79 -41.68 15.00
N ILE A 205 -26.03 -40.58 14.99
CA ILE A 205 -26.54 -39.25 15.39
C ILE A 205 -27.39 -38.58 14.30
N LYS A 206 -27.60 -39.26 13.16
CA LYS A 206 -28.34 -38.78 11.98
C LYS A 206 -27.78 -37.48 11.40
N TRP A 207 -26.46 -37.34 11.44
CA TRP A 207 -25.76 -36.26 10.74
C TRP A 207 -25.81 -36.50 9.23
N PRO A 208 -26.02 -35.47 8.40
CA PRO A 208 -26.27 -34.07 8.76
C PRO A 208 -27.73 -33.80 9.19
N PHE A 209 -27.91 -32.78 10.04
CA PHE A 209 -29.23 -32.32 10.46
C PHE A 209 -29.93 -31.65 9.29
N THR A 210 -30.94 -32.33 8.74
CA THR A 210 -31.77 -31.80 7.65
C THR A 210 -33.23 -31.77 8.07
N THR A 211 -34.04 -30.95 7.42
CA THR A 211 -35.46 -30.75 7.77
C THR A 211 -36.22 -32.07 7.88
N SER A 212 -35.96 -33.03 6.98
CA SER A 212 -36.52 -34.39 7.02
C SER A 212 -36.15 -35.19 8.29
N ASN A 213 -34.99 -34.89 8.88
CA ASN A 213 -34.48 -35.54 10.09
C ASN A 213 -34.86 -34.79 11.38
N THR A 214 -35.49 -33.60 11.30
CA THR A 214 -35.67 -32.72 12.48
C THR A 214 -37.15 -32.58 12.91
N THR A 215 -38.12 -32.84 12.03
CA THR A 215 -39.53 -32.44 12.26
C THR A 215 -40.53 -33.55 12.65
N VAL A 216 -40.13 -34.79 12.92
CA VAL A 216 -41.10 -35.82 13.37
C VAL A 216 -40.48 -36.70 14.46
N HIS A 217 -40.97 -36.55 15.71
CA HIS A 217 -40.75 -37.44 16.86
C HIS A 217 -39.41 -38.20 16.86
N GLN A 218 -38.31 -37.53 17.21
CA GLN A 218 -37.01 -38.20 17.35
C GLN A 218 -36.53 -38.19 18.79
N THR A 219 -36.17 -39.37 19.29
CA THR A 219 -35.32 -39.53 20.47
C THR A 219 -34.02 -38.74 20.22
N PRO A 220 -33.62 -37.83 21.12
CA PRO A 220 -32.34 -37.14 21.00
C PRO A 220 -31.21 -38.18 20.90
N ALA A 221 -30.21 -37.91 20.06
CA ALA A 221 -29.04 -38.77 19.93
C ALA A 221 -28.46 -39.06 21.33
N SER A 222 -28.11 -40.33 21.59
CA SER A 222 -27.67 -40.73 22.94
C SER A 222 -26.47 -39.88 23.37
N PRO A 223 -26.41 -39.40 24.63
CA PRO A 223 -25.26 -38.65 25.13
C PRO A 223 -23.94 -39.39 24.91
N GLU A 224 -23.98 -40.73 24.95
CA GLU A 224 -22.86 -41.63 24.67
C GLU A 224 -22.36 -41.51 23.22
N SER A 225 -23.25 -41.47 22.23
CA SER A 225 -22.87 -41.34 20.81
C SER A 225 -22.23 -39.97 20.53
N ILE A 226 -22.77 -38.91 21.14
CA ILE A 226 -22.20 -37.56 21.02
C ILE A 226 -20.83 -37.49 21.71
N GLN A 227 -20.69 -38.11 22.88
CA GLN A 227 -19.42 -38.19 23.58
C GLN A 227 -18.39 -39.01 22.79
N ARG A 228 -18.82 -40.09 22.13
CA ARG A 228 -17.95 -40.88 21.25
C ARG A 228 -17.50 -40.06 20.05
N LEU A 229 -18.39 -39.28 19.42
CA LEU A 229 -18.01 -38.36 18.34
C LEU A 229 -16.95 -37.35 18.82
N CYS A 230 -17.11 -36.77 20.01
CA CYS A 230 -16.14 -35.83 20.58
C CYS A 230 -14.79 -36.52 20.82
N THR A 231 -14.81 -37.79 21.26
CA THR A 231 -13.61 -38.60 21.48
C THR A 231 -12.89 -38.94 20.17
N LEU A 232 -13.63 -39.33 19.14
CA LEU A 232 -13.08 -39.58 17.80
C LEU A 232 -12.54 -38.29 17.16
N THR A 233 -13.23 -37.16 17.37
CA THR A 233 -12.73 -35.83 16.96
C THR A 233 -11.37 -35.56 17.58
N GLN A 234 -11.23 -35.78 18.89
CA GLN A 234 -9.95 -35.67 19.59
C GLN A 234 -8.89 -36.57 18.95
N TYR A 235 -9.20 -37.86 18.72
CA TYR A 235 -8.22 -38.81 18.19
C TYR A 235 -7.72 -38.38 16.81
N LEU A 236 -8.62 -37.99 15.93
CA LEU A 236 -8.30 -37.50 14.60
C LEU A 236 -7.46 -36.20 14.63
N LEU A 237 -7.66 -35.32 15.62
CA LEU A 237 -6.80 -34.14 15.82
C LEU A 237 -5.39 -34.49 16.31
N GLN A 238 -5.21 -35.62 16.99
CA GLN A 238 -3.92 -36.08 17.51
C GLN A 238 -3.10 -36.87 16.49
N ILE A 239 -3.75 -37.40 15.44
CA ILE A 239 -3.11 -38.16 14.37
C ILE A 239 -2.49 -37.18 13.36
N THR A 240 -1.34 -36.64 13.75
CA THR A 240 -0.55 -35.71 12.92
C THR A 240 0.77 -36.33 12.47
N LEU A 241 1.31 -35.81 11.37
CA LEU A 241 2.65 -36.11 10.88
C LEU A 241 3.56 -34.91 11.17
N PRO A 242 4.89 -35.09 11.31
CA PRO A 242 5.86 -33.99 11.33
C PRO A 242 5.84 -33.23 9.99
N ASP A 243 6.04 -31.90 10.03
CA ASP A 243 5.85 -30.99 8.89
C ASP A 243 6.56 -31.43 7.61
N ASP A 244 7.83 -31.85 7.70
CA ASP A 244 8.62 -32.27 6.54
C ASP A 244 8.07 -33.56 5.91
N ILE A 245 7.62 -34.50 6.74
CA ILE A 245 7.00 -35.76 6.28
C ILE A 245 5.60 -35.47 5.72
N ALA A 246 4.84 -34.56 6.33
CA ALA A 246 3.52 -34.16 5.88
C ALA A 246 3.57 -33.52 4.49
N LYS A 247 4.52 -32.59 4.26
CA LYS A 247 4.72 -31.93 2.95
C LYS A 247 5.09 -32.94 1.86
N GLU A 248 6.01 -33.86 2.15
CA GLU A 248 6.41 -34.88 1.18
C GLU A 248 5.26 -35.86 0.86
N ASN A 249 4.52 -36.29 1.88
CA ASN A 249 3.34 -37.13 1.71
C ASN A 249 2.21 -36.42 0.94
N ALA A 250 2.03 -35.11 1.16
CA ALA A 250 1.07 -34.29 0.42
C ALA A 250 1.47 -34.15 -1.05
N ARG A 251 2.74 -33.82 -1.35
CA ARG A 251 3.26 -33.76 -2.74
C ARG A 251 3.02 -35.05 -3.52
N GLN A 252 3.25 -36.20 -2.89
CA GLN A 252 3.02 -37.50 -3.50
C GLN A 252 1.53 -37.78 -3.78
N ARG A 253 0.61 -37.22 -2.97
CA ARG A 253 -0.85 -37.30 -3.19
C ARG A 253 -1.37 -36.26 -4.17
N ASP A 254 -0.90 -35.02 -4.14
CA ASP A 254 -1.37 -33.94 -5.00
C ASP A 254 -1.02 -34.16 -6.49
N LEU A 255 0.09 -34.86 -6.79
CA LEU A 255 0.41 -35.34 -8.15
C LEU A 255 -0.71 -36.20 -8.78
N SER A 256 -1.64 -36.72 -7.97
CA SER A 256 -2.76 -37.57 -8.40
C SER A 256 -4.14 -36.87 -8.45
N ILE A 257 -4.27 -35.63 -7.94
CA ILE A 257 -5.55 -34.90 -7.88
C ILE A 257 -5.33 -33.46 -8.32
N MET A 258 -5.54 -33.16 -9.60
CA MET A 258 -5.53 -31.77 -10.08
C MET A 258 -6.81 -31.06 -9.59
N SER A 259 -6.73 -30.33 -8.49
CA SER A 259 -7.82 -29.44 -8.08
C SER A 259 -7.92 -28.24 -9.04
N PRO A 260 -9.13 -27.77 -9.38
CA PRO A 260 -9.29 -26.58 -10.23
C PRO A 260 -8.57 -25.36 -9.63
N ALA A 261 -7.92 -24.55 -10.49
CA ALA A 261 -7.16 -23.37 -10.04
C ALA A 261 -8.00 -22.37 -9.22
N VAL A 262 -9.32 -22.30 -9.49
CA VAL A 262 -10.26 -21.43 -8.76
C VAL A 262 -10.41 -21.75 -7.27
N VAL A 263 -10.01 -22.96 -6.84
CA VAL A 263 -10.02 -23.36 -5.42
C VAL A 263 -8.61 -23.49 -4.82
N ALA A 264 -7.58 -22.96 -5.49
CA ALA A 264 -6.19 -23.05 -5.01
C ALA A 264 -5.99 -22.40 -3.64
N ASP A 265 -6.70 -21.31 -3.36
CA ASP A 265 -6.60 -20.57 -2.09
C ASP A 265 -7.37 -21.22 -0.93
N PHE A 266 -8.10 -22.32 -1.18
CA PHE A 266 -8.84 -23.02 -0.13
C PHE A 266 -7.94 -24.01 0.62
N GLU A 267 -7.45 -23.59 1.79
CA GLU A 267 -6.78 -24.51 2.71
C GLU A 267 -7.76 -25.60 3.19
N PRO A 268 -7.39 -26.89 3.10
CA PRO A 268 -8.26 -27.97 3.53
C PRO A 268 -8.63 -27.82 5.02
N PRO A 269 -9.92 -27.95 5.40
CA PRO A 269 -10.32 -27.94 6.80
C PRO A 269 -9.60 -29.03 7.62
N LEU A 270 -9.63 -28.94 8.95
CA LEU A 270 -9.19 -30.03 9.81
C LEU A 270 -9.93 -31.32 9.45
N LEU A 271 -9.24 -32.47 9.46
CA LEU A 271 -9.80 -33.76 9.04
C LEU A 271 -11.18 -34.09 9.67
N PRO A 272 -11.42 -33.90 10.99
CA PRO A 272 -12.74 -34.11 11.56
C PRO A 272 -13.82 -33.24 10.92
N ILE A 273 -13.49 -32.00 10.55
CA ILE A 273 -14.41 -31.06 9.91
C ILE A 273 -14.64 -31.44 8.44
N GLN A 274 -13.62 -31.91 7.73
CA GLN A 274 -13.79 -32.48 6.39
C GLN A 274 -14.80 -33.64 6.41
N LEU A 275 -14.71 -34.53 7.40
CA LEU A 275 -15.67 -35.64 7.57
C LEU A 275 -17.09 -35.16 7.90
N LEU A 276 -17.23 -34.04 8.61
CA LEU A 276 -18.53 -33.42 8.87
C LEU A 276 -19.13 -32.78 7.60
N VAL A 277 -18.30 -32.23 6.71
CA VAL A 277 -18.73 -31.62 5.43
C VAL A 277 -19.06 -32.67 4.37
N LYS A 278 -18.32 -33.78 4.31
CA LYS A 278 -18.43 -34.82 3.26
C LYS A 278 -19.86 -35.33 2.98
N PRO A 279 -20.71 -35.64 3.98
CA PRO A 279 -22.11 -36.01 3.73
C PRO A 279 -22.95 -34.91 3.05
N LEU A 280 -22.65 -33.64 3.35
CA LEU A 280 -23.29 -32.49 2.73
C LEU A 280 -22.77 -32.26 1.31
N GLU A 281 -21.48 -32.47 1.08
CA GLU A 281 -20.87 -32.45 -0.25
C GLU A 281 -21.53 -33.46 -1.20
N VAL A 282 -21.66 -34.72 -0.77
CA VAL A 282 -22.36 -35.76 -1.54
C VAL A 282 -23.80 -35.34 -1.85
N ARG A 283 -24.50 -34.79 -0.86
CA ARG A 283 -25.87 -34.31 -1.03
C ARG A 283 -25.94 -33.13 -2.00
N PHE A 284 -24.99 -32.20 -1.91
CA PHE A 284 -24.91 -31.03 -2.78
C PHE A 284 -24.77 -31.45 -4.24
N PHE A 285 -23.78 -32.27 -4.57
CA PHE A 285 -23.59 -32.76 -5.94
C PHE A 285 -24.71 -33.66 -6.42
N TYR A 286 -25.40 -34.40 -5.53
CA TYR A 286 -26.58 -35.17 -5.90
C TYR A 286 -27.74 -34.27 -6.37
N HIS A 287 -27.93 -33.09 -5.77
CA HIS A 287 -29.03 -32.17 -6.11
C HIS A 287 -28.67 -31.13 -7.17
N PHE A 288 -27.44 -30.62 -7.17
CA PHE A 288 -27.00 -29.48 -7.98
C PHE A 288 -26.01 -29.91 -9.08
N SER A 289 -26.08 -31.16 -9.52
CA SER A 289 -25.32 -31.66 -10.68
C SER A 289 -26.14 -32.66 -11.49
N GLY A 290 -25.68 -32.93 -12.72
CA GLY A 290 -26.38 -33.82 -13.65
C GLY A 290 -27.76 -33.28 -14.07
N ASN A 291 -28.70 -34.20 -14.33
CA ASN A 291 -29.99 -33.88 -14.97
C ASN A 291 -31.14 -33.66 -13.96
N LYS A 292 -30.84 -33.25 -12.72
CA LYS A 292 -31.88 -32.98 -11.72
C LYS A 292 -32.55 -31.64 -12.01
N VAL A 293 -33.85 -31.53 -11.76
CA VAL A 293 -34.59 -30.26 -11.85
C VAL A 293 -33.99 -29.20 -10.92
N THR A 294 -33.49 -29.63 -9.75
CA THR A 294 -32.80 -28.76 -8.77
C THR A 294 -31.47 -28.21 -9.27
N ASN A 295 -30.88 -28.79 -10.33
CA ASN A 295 -29.72 -28.24 -11.01
C ASN A 295 -30.19 -27.25 -12.10
N SER A 296 -30.78 -26.14 -11.68
CA SER A 296 -31.26 -25.08 -12.57
C SER A 296 -30.30 -23.90 -12.54
N ARG A 297 -29.81 -23.49 -13.71
CA ARG A 297 -28.96 -22.29 -13.85
C ARG A 297 -29.78 -21.01 -13.76
N GLU A 298 -31.07 -21.10 -14.09
CA GLU A 298 -32.04 -20.00 -13.97
C GLU A 298 -32.32 -19.62 -12.51
N ASN A 299 -32.03 -20.52 -11.56
CA ASN A 299 -32.35 -20.34 -10.15
C ASN A 299 -31.12 -20.58 -9.26
N PRO A 300 -30.05 -19.76 -9.39
CA PRO A 300 -28.82 -19.93 -8.62
C PRO A 300 -29.03 -19.78 -7.10
N GLU A 301 -30.08 -19.06 -6.68
CA GLU A 301 -30.47 -18.87 -5.28
C GLU A 301 -30.79 -20.18 -4.56
N TRP A 302 -31.15 -21.25 -5.29
CA TRP A 302 -31.47 -22.54 -4.69
C TRP A 302 -30.28 -23.17 -3.98
N TYR A 303 -29.12 -23.21 -4.62
CA TYR A 303 -27.93 -23.80 -4.01
C TYR A 303 -27.34 -22.90 -2.92
N PHE A 304 -27.42 -21.57 -3.08
CA PHE A 304 -27.01 -20.60 -2.06
C PHE A 304 -27.87 -20.73 -0.79
N THR A 305 -29.19 -20.68 -0.95
CA THR A 305 -30.15 -20.85 0.14
C THR A 305 -29.97 -22.19 0.84
N GLN A 306 -29.69 -23.26 0.09
CA GLN A 306 -29.49 -24.59 0.67
C GLN A 306 -28.25 -24.66 1.56
N VAL A 307 -27.14 -24.02 1.15
CA VAL A 307 -25.93 -23.93 1.97
C VAL A 307 -26.16 -23.07 3.22
N LEU A 308 -26.83 -21.93 3.12
CA LEU A 308 -27.17 -21.09 4.28
C LEU A 308 -28.02 -21.85 5.30
N LYS A 309 -29.01 -22.62 4.83
CA LYS A 309 -29.81 -23.52 5.68
C LYS A 309 -28.94 -24.55 6.39
N TRP A 310 -27.96 -25.13 5.72
CA TRP A 310 -27.03 -26.06 6.37
C TRP A 310 -26.14 -25.37 7.40
N ILE A 311 -25.62 -24.19 7.12
CA ILE A 311 -24.81 -23.44 8.09
C ILE A 311 -25.63 -23.19 9.36
N SER A 312 -26.84 -22.64 9.21
CA SER A 312 -27.75 -22.36 10.32
C SER A 312 -28.10 -23.60 11.14
N ALA A 313 -28.43 -24.72 10.48
CA ALA A 313 -28.84 -25.95 11.15
C ALA A 313 -27.72 -26.61 11.99
N HIS A 314 -26.45 -26.38 11.65
CA HIS A 314 -25.32 -27.05 12.30
C HIS A 314 -24.51 -26.14 13.24
N GLU A 315 -24.73 -24.82 13.21
CA GLU A 315 -23.98 -23.82 13.99
C GLU A 315 -23.95 -24.13 15.50
N SER A 316 -25.12 -24.40 16.10
CA SER A 316 -25.23 -24.64 17.54
C SER A 316 -24.45 -25.89 17.98
N PHE A 317 -24.47 -26.95 17.17
CA PHE A 317 -23.74 -28.18 17.46
C PHE A 317 -22.23 -27.99 17.32
N LEU A 318 -21.78 -27.32 16.26
CA LEU A 318 -20.37 -27.02 16.03
C LEU A 318 -19.78 -26.20 17.19
N ASN A 319 -20.46 -25.13 17.61
CA ASN A 319 -20.00 -24.27 18.69
C ASN A 319 -20.03 -24.95 20.08
N SER A 320 -21.02 -25.81 20.34
CA SER A 320 -21.22 -26.40 21.67
C SER A 320 -20.55 -27.75 21.90
N ARG A 321 -20.20 -28.49 20.83
CA ARG A 321 -19.56 -29.81 20.93
C ARG A 321 -18.18 -29.80 20.31
N ILE A 322 -18.10 -29.52 19.01
CA ILE A 322 -16.85 -29.64 18.25
C ILE A 322 -15.83 -28.58 18.70
N GLN A 323 -16.24 -27.30 18.80
CA GLN A 323 -15.36 -26.22 19.26
C GLN A 323 -14.77 -26.48 20.65
N GLN A 324 -15.53 -27.11 21.56
CA GLN A 324 -15.03 -27.45 22.90
C GLN A 324 -13.88 -28.46 22.84
N VAL A 325 -13.95 -29.41 21.90
CA VAL A 325 -12.85 -30.35 21.65
C VAL A 325 -11.64 -29.62 21.06
N LEU A 326 -11.84 -28.76 20.05
CA LEU A 326 -10.75 -27.98 19.46
C LEU A 326 -10.01 -27.14 20.53
N ASN A 327 -10.77 -26.44 21.37
CA ASN A 327 -10.21 -25.60 22.43
C ASN A 327 -9.35 -26.38 23.43
N ARG A 328 -9.77 -27.61 23.76
CA ARG A 328 -9.06 -28.49 24.71
C ARG A 328 -7.77 -29.06 24.14
N TYR A 329 -7.68 -29.25 22.83
CA TYR A 329 -6.54 -29.91 22.17
C TYR A 329 -5.64 -28.96 21.35
N GLY A 330 -5.64 -27.67 21.70
CA GLY A 330 -4.66 -26.71 21.18
C GLY A 330 -5.10 -25.89 19.96
N TYR A 331 -6.37 -26.00 19.53
CA TYR A 331 -6.92 -25.30 18.36
C TYR A 331 -7.84 -24.14 18.76
N GLN A 332 -7.48 -23.38 19.80
CA GLN A 332 -8.31 -22.29 20.35
C GLN A 332 -8.52 -21.14 19.35
N ASN A 333 -7.57 -20.93 18.43
CA ASN A 333 -7.65 -19.89 17.40
C ASN A 333 -8.38 -20.36 16.13
N THR A 334 -8.76 -21.65 16.05
CA THR A 334 -9.46 -22.21 14.90
C THR A 334 -10.95 -22.33 15.22
N SER A 335 -11.78 -21.64 14.46
CA SER A 335 -13.24 -21.75 14.59
C SER A 335 -13.76 -22.92 13.78
N ALA A 336 -14.33 -23.91 14.47
CA ALA A 336 -14.99 -25.06 13.84
C ALA A 336 -16.14 -24.63 12.93
N LYS A 337 -16.87 -23.56 13.30
CA LYS A 337 -17.92 -22.96 12.47
C LYS A 337 -17.34 -22.41 11.18
N VAL A 338 -16.25 -21.64 11.24
CA VAL A 338 -15.63 -21.01 10.06
C VAL A 338 -15.05 -22.05 9.12
N GLU A 339 -14.35 -23.06 9.65
CA GLU A 339 -13.80 -24.15 8.82
C GLU A 339 -14.90 -24.96 8.12
N PHE A 340 -16.01 -25.21 8.82
CA PHE A 340 -17.17 -25.87 8.24
C PHE A 340 -17.82 -25.03 7.14
N MET A 341 -17.99 -23.72 7.37
CA MET A 341 -18.46 -22.77 6.36
C MET A 341 -17.53 -22.75 5.14
N ARG A 342 -16.21 -22.71 5.34
CA ARG A 342 -15.20 -22.73 4.26
C ARG A 342 -15.36 -23.96 3.37
N GLY A 343 -15.59 -25.13 3.98
CA GLY A 343 -15.87 -26.36 3.24
C GLY A 343 -17.13 -26.28 2.38
N LEU A 344 -18.20 -25.65 2.86
CA LEU A 344 -19.44 -25.47 2.09
C LEU A 344 -19.33 -24.37 1.02
N VAL A 345 -18.63 -23.27 1.31
CA VAL A 345 -18.34 -22.20 0.34
C VAL A 345 -17.52 -22.74 -0.83
N ARG A 346 -16.59 -23.66 -0.59
CA ARG A 346 -15.84 -24.35 -1.65
C ARG A 346 -16.77 -25.04 -2.66
N LEU A 347 -17.87 -25.65 -2.21
CA LEU A 347 -18.85 -26.29 -3.10
C LEU A 347 -19.55 -25.28 -4.00
N LEU A 348 -19.90 -24.12 -3.44
CA LEU A 348 -20.52 -23.02 -4.17
C LEU A 348 -19.59 -22.44 -5.22
N VAL A 349 -18.30 -22.25 -4.88
CA VAL A 349 -17.28 -21.81 -5.82
C VAL A 349 -17.16 -22.77 -7.00
N LEU A 350 -17.08 -24.08 -6.74
CA LEU A 350 -17.00 -25.08 -7.80
C LEU A 350 -18.25 -25.08 -8.69
N LYS A 351 -19.44 -24.95 -8.08
CA LYS A 351 -20.71 -24.92 -8.80
C LYS A 351 -20.85 -23.66 -9.66
N LEU A 352 -20.64 -22.49 -9.07
CA LEU A 352 -20.72 -21.21 -9.77
C LEU A 352 -19.70 -21.14 -10.91
N ALA A 353 -18.47 -21.60 -10.69
CA ALA A 353 -17.44 -21.66 -11.74
C ALA A 353 -17.82 -22.60 -12.90
N SER A 354 -18.62 -23.63 -12.64
CA SER A 354 -19.15 -24.53 -13.68
C SER A 354 -20.34 -23.94 -14.43
N ASP A 355 -21.16 -23.09 -13.79
CA ASP A 355 -22.38 -22.53 -14.40
C ASP A 355 -22.11 -21.25 -15.20
N LEU A 356 -21.21 -20.40 -14.70
CA LEU A 356 -20.97 -19.07 -15.25
C LEU A 356 -20.56 -19.06 -16.75
N PRO A 357 -19.75 -20.01 -17.26
CA PRO A 357 -19.41 -20.07 -18.68
C PRO A 357 -20.61 -20.31 -19.60
N GLU A 358 -21.71 -20.87 -19.10
CA GLU A 358 -22.94 -21.06 -19.88
C GLU A 358 -23.93 -19.92 -19.66
N VAL A 359 -23.96 -19.35 -18.45
CA VAL A 359 -24.80 -18.20 -18.09
C VAL A 359 -24.37 -16.92 -18.81
N GLN A 360 -23.08 -16.75 -19.12
CA GLN A 360 -22.53 -15.50 -19.69
C GLN A 360 -23.18 -15.02 -21.00
N TYR A 361 -23.89 -15.89 -21.73
CA TYR A 361 -24.52 -15.58 -23.02
C TYR A 361 -25.92 -14.95 -22.89
N ASP A 362 -26.51 -14.98 -21.69
CA ASP A 362 -27.81 -14.40 -21.38
C ASP A 362 -27.61 -13.26 -20.35
N ASP A 363 -27.87 -12.02 -20.78
CA ASP A 363 -27.60 -10.82 -19.97
C ASP A 363 -28.43 -10.80 -18.68
N ASP A 364 -29.73 -11.14 -18.76
CA ASP A 364 -30.65 -11.13 -17.61
C ASP A 364 -30.29 -12.22 -16.61
N LEU A 365 -29.97 -13.41 -17.13
CA LEU A 365 -29.55 -14.54 -16.31
C LEU A 365 -28.21 -14.28 -15.62
N PHE A 366 -27.26 -13.66 -16.33
CA PHE A 366 -25.97 -13.28 -15.76
C PHE A 366 -26.14 -12.25 -14.64
N CYS A 367 -26.91 -11.18 -14.88
CA CYS A 367 -27.23 -10.19 -13.85
C CYS A 367 -27.88 -10.81 -12.62
N SER A 368 -28.86 -11.67 -12.82
CA SER A 368 -29.54 -12.37 -11.72
C SER A 368 -28.57 -13.24 -10.93
N THR A 369 -27.65 -13.95 -11.62
CA THR A 369 -26.62 -14.78 -10.98
C THR A 369 -25.62 -13.96 -10.18
N VAL A 370 -25.17 -12.82 -10.71
CA VAL A 370 -24.31 -11.88 -9.98
C VAL A 370 -25.02 -11.36 -8.74
N GLN A 371 -26.27 -10.91 -8.88
CA GLN A 371 -27.05 -10.36 -7.77
C GLN A 371 -27.24 -11.39 -6.64
N GLU A 372 -27.59 -12.63 -6.98
CA GLU A 372 -27.74 -13.70 -6.00
C GLU A 372 -26.41 -14.08 -5.32
N THR A 373 -25.31 -14.03 -6.07
CA THR A 373 -23.96 -14.22 -5.51
C THR A 373 -23.61 -13.12 -4.51
N LEU A 374 -23.89 -11.85 -4.83
CA LEU A 374 -23.67 -10.71 -3.93
C LEU A 374 -24.59 -10.76 -2.70
N ASN A 375 -25.83 -11.24 -2.86
CA ASN A 375 -26.77 -11.44 -1.77
C ASN A 375 -26.28 -12.52 -0.81
N PHE A 376 -25.84 -13.67 -1.33
CA PHE A 376 -25.22 -14.72 -0.52
C PHE A 376 -23.99 -14.22 0.24
N GLU A 377 -23.09 -13.50 -0.44
CA GLU A 377 -21.88 -12.94 0.20
C GLU A 377 -22.24 -11.96 1.34
N ARG A 378 -23.25 -11.10 1.11
CA ARG A 378 -23.77 -10.20 2.15
C ARG A 378 -24.24 -10.99 3.36
N GLU A 379 -25.03 -12.04 3.13
CA GLU A 379 -25.66 -12.81 4.20
C GLU A 379 -24.63 -13.63 4.98
N ILE A 380 -23.69 -14.30 4.30
CA ILE A 380 -22.66 -15.10 4.97
C ILE A 380 -21.72 -14.24 5.81
N SER A 381 -21.40 -13.03 5.36
CA SER A 381 -20.59 -12.06 6.10
C SER A 381 -21.35 -11.46 7.30
N VAL A 382 -22.56 -10.91 7.08
CA VAL A 382 -23.30 -10.14 8.10
C VAL A 382 -24.02 -11.05 9.11
N THR A 383 -24.68 -12.11 8.64
CA THR A 383 -25.52 -12.96 9.49
C THR A 383 -24.70 -14.09 10.12
N TYR A 384 -23.80 -14.70 9.36
CA TYR A 384 -23.05 -15.88 9.81
C TYR A 384 -21.61 -15.57 10.25
N TYR A 385 -21.17 -14.31 10.12
CA TYR A 385 -19.84 -13.84 10.53
C TYR A 385 -18.69 -14.61 9.86
N TYR A 386 -18.85 -14.96 8.59
CA TYR A 386 -17.75 -15.54 7.81
C TYR A 386 -16.68 -14.47 7.55
N PRO A 387 -15.42 -14.69 7.97
CA PRO A 387 -14.38 -13.67 7.88
C PRO A 387 -13.99 -13.35 6.44
N ALA A 388 -13.77 -12.06 6.13
CA ALA A 388 -13.31 -11.61 4.81
C ALA A 388 -11.91 -12.12 4.44
N SER A 389 -11.13 -12.61 5.41
CA SER A 389 -9.82 -13.24 5.18
C SER A 389 -9.92 -14.65 4.61
N GLN A 390 -11.12 -15.24 4.56
CA GLN A 390 -11.34 -16.57 4.02
C GLN A 390 -11.77 -16.49 2.55
N PRO A 391 -11.45 -17.49 1.71
CA PRO A 391 -11.91 -17.54 0.33
C PRO A 391 -13.44 -17.46 0.21
N SER A 392 -13.93 -16.74 -0.80
CA SER A 392 -15.35 -16.43 -1.01
C SER A 392 -15.81 -16.82 -2.43
N VAL A 393 -17.12 -16.91 -2.62
CA VAL A 393 -17.77 -17.07 -3.93
C VAL A 393 -17.43 -15.93 -4.90
N LEU A 394 -17.06 -14.75 -4.39
CA LEU A 394 -16.62 -13.61 -5.22
C LEU A 394 -15.36 -13.91 -6.03
N SER A 395 -14.54 -14.88 -5.61
CA SER A 395 -13.35 -15.33 -6.38
C SER A 395 -13.71 -15.78 -7.80
N VAL A 396 -14.93 -16.27 -8.04
CA VAL A 396 -15.39 -16.68 -9.36
C VAL A 396 -15.74 -15.47 -10.23
N LEU A 397 -16.50 -14.51 -9.68
CA LEU A 397 -16.91 -13.30 -10.40
C LEU A 397 -15.73 -12.37 -10.71
N THR A 398 -14.69 -12.43 -9.88
CA THR A 398 -13.47 -11.60 -10.00
C THR A 398 -12.39 -12.22 -10.90
N GLN A 399 -12.65 -13.38 -11.52
CA GLN A 399 -11.78 -13.87 -12.60
C GLN A 399 -11.87 -12.94 -13.80
N ALA A 400 -10.73 -12.64 -14.45
CA ALA A 400 -10.60 -11.61 -15.48
C ALA A 400 -11.72 -11.63 -16.54
N GLN A 401 -12.03 -12.80 -17.11
CA GLN A 401 -13.08 -12.95 -18.14
C GLN A 401 -14.49 -12.63 -17.61
N ASN A 402 -14.81 -13.09 -16.39
CA ASN A 402 -16.12 -12.91 -15.79
C ASN A 402 -16.31 -11.47 -15.32
N PHE A 403 -15.24 -10.88 -14.76
CA PHE A 403 -15.23 -9.51 -14.30
C PHE A 403 -15.40 -8.52 -15.45
N ALA A 404 -14.66 -8.72 -16.56
CA ALA A 404 -14.81 -7.90 -17.76
C ALA A 404 -16.24 -7.98 -18.34
N ARG A 405 -16.82 -9.19 -18.37
CA ARG A 405 -18.22 -9.38 -18.79
C ARG A 405 -19.19 -8.66 -17.86
N TRP A 406 -18.96 -8.72 -16.55
CA TRP A 406 -19.79 -8.01 -15.58
C TRP A 406 -19.73 -6.49 -15.77
N ILE A 407 -18.55 -5.88 -15.85
CA ILE A 407 -18.41 -4.44 -16.12
C ILE A 407 -19.13 -4.04 -17.41
N HIS A 408 -19.02 -4.84 -18.47
CA HIS A 408 -19.68 -4.57 -19.74
C HIS A 408 -21.21 -4.58 -19.62
N ILE A 409 -21.77 -5.62 -19.00
CA ILE A 409 -23.20 -5.76 -18.79
C ILE A 409 -23.71 -4.64 -17.88
N GLU A 410 -22.98 -4.32 -16.82
CA GLU A 410 -23.29 -3.23 -15.90
C GLU A 410 -23.40 -1.89 -16.62
N ARG A 411 -22.41 -1.57 -17.49
CA ARG A 411 -22.43 -0.37 -18.32
C ARG A 411 -23.66 -0.34 -19.22
N LYS A 412 -23.95 -1.45 -19.92
CA LYS A 412 -25.08 -1.55 -20.84
C LYS A 412 -26.40 -1.25 -20.12
N PHE A 413 -26.69 -1.94 -19.03
CA PHE A 413 -27.94 -1.74 -18.28
C PHE A 413 -28.03 -0.35 -17.66
N ALA A 414 -26.93 0.19 -17.15
CA ALA A 414 -26.92 1.54 -16.59
C ALA A 414 -27.25 2.61 -17.64
N LEU A 415 -26.74 2.46 -18.86
CA LEU A 415 -27.05 3.36 -19.98
C LEU A 415 -28.50 3.20 -20.45
N GLU A 416 -29.00 1.97 -20.59
CA GLU A 416 -30.40 1.71 -20.97
C GLU A 416 -31.37 2.31 -19.95
N LEU A 417 -31.12 2.12 -18.65
CA LEU A 417 -31.94 2.70 -17.59
C LEU A 417 -31.87 4.23 -17.59
N MET A 418 -30.68 4.79 -17.85
CA MET A 418 -30.52 6.25 -17.97
C MET A 418 -31.30 6.82 -19.14
N ASP A 419 -31.26 6.18 -20.30
CA ASP A 419 -32.02 6.60 -21.47
C ASP A 419 -33.53 6.49 -21.21
N GLU A 420 -33.97 5.45 -20.49
CA GLU A 420 -35.37 5.29 -20.07
C GLU A 420 -35.85 6.45 -19.20
N PHE A 421 -35.18 6.73 -18.08
CA PHE A 421 -35.67 7.76 -17.14
C PHE A 421 -35.42 9.20 -17.62
N VAL A 422 -34.49 9.44 -18.56
CA VAL A 422 -34.27 10.77 -19.17
C VAL A 422 -35.28 11.05 -20.28
N SER A 423 -35.75 10.01 -20.98
CA SER A 423 -36.74 10.13 -22.06
C SER A 423 -38.18 10.20 -21.56
N ASP A 424 -38.42 9.99 -20.26
CA ASP A 424 -39.75 10.10 -19.67
C ASP A 424 -40.30 11.55 -19.78
N ASP A 425 -41.60 11.68 -20.06
CA ASP A 425 -42.26 12.98 -20.28
C ASP A 425 -42.18 13.88 -19.02
N GLY A 426 -42.02 13.29 -17.83
CA GLY A 426 -41.87 13.98 -16.55
C GLY A 426 -40.45 14.06 -16.03
N ALA A 427 -39.44 13.57 -16.76
CA ALA A 427 -38.07 13.39 -16.29
C ALA A 427 -37.46 14.67 -15.66
N TRP A 428 -37.73 15.81 -16.28
CA TRP A 428 -37.17 17.12 -15.92
C TRP A 428 -38.11 17.99 -15.08
N LEU A 429 -39.20 17.41 -14.56
CA LEU A 429 -40.10 18.09 -13.63
C LEU A 429 -39.61 17.92 -12.19
N ALA A 430 -39.76 18.97 -11.39
CA ALA A 430 -39.46 18.94 -9.96
C ALA A 430 -40.30 17.89 -9.23
N MET A 431 -39.68 17.18 -8.29
CA MET A 431 -40.35 16.16 -7.49
C MET A 431 -41.32 16.75 -6.47
N GLU A 432 -42.37 16.00 -6.11
CA GLU A 432 -43.27 16.40 -5.03
C GLU A 432 -42.51 16.51 -3.70
N GLY A 433 -42.36 17.74 -3.20
CA GLY A 433 -41.62 18.03 -1.95
C GLY A 433 -40.11 18.22 -2.11
N GLY A 434 -39.58 18.23 -3.34
CA GLY A 434 -38.17 18.49 -3.64
C GLY A 434 -37.99 19.55 -4.73
N GLU A 435 -36.79 20.14 -4.79
CA GLU A 435 -36.46 21.18 -5.77
C GLU A 435 -35.82 20.58 -7.05
N ALA A 436 -35.18 19.40 -6.95
CA ALA A 436 -34.54 18.70 -8.06
C ALA A 436 -35.56 17.91 -8.91
N ALA A 437 -35.20 17.66 -10.18
CA ALA A 437 -36.00 16.88 -11.10
C ALA A 437 -35.90 15.37 -10.86
N HIS A 438 -36.96 14.63 -11.23
CA HIS A 438 -37.06 13.18 -11.04
C HIS A 438 -35.87 12.39 -11.59
N CYS A 439 -35.39 12.72 -12.80
CA CYS A 439 -34.24 12.06 -13.41
C CYS A 439 -32.93 12.21 -12.61
N GLY A 440 -32.79 13.30 -11.86
CA GLY A 440 -31.64 13.53 -10.99
C GLY A 440 -31.57 12.51 -9.86
N GLU A 441 -32.69 12.23 -9.21
CA GLU A 441 -32.73 11.22 -8.15
C GLU A 441 -32.59 9.80 -8.68
N GLN A 442 -33.17 9.50 -9.85
CA GLN A 442 -32.96 8.20 -10.49
C GLN A 442 -31.48 7.96 -10.82
N LEU A 443 -30.75 8.99 -11.26
CA LEU A 443 -29.31 8.90 -11.45
C LEU A 443 -28.58 8.61 -10.14
N ILE A 444 -28.89 9.33 -9.05
CA ILE A 444 -28.25 9.09 -7.75
C ILE A 444 -28.52 7.67 -7.27
N LEU A 445 -29.76 7.17 -7.39
CA LEU A 445 -30.12 5.79 -7.04
C LEU A 445 -29.38 4.76 -7.89
N LEU A 446 -29.25 4.99 -9.21
CA LEU A 446 -28.48 4.12 -10.11
C LEU A 446 -27.01 4.03 -9.66
N VAL A 447 -26.38 5.18 -9.43
CA VAL A 447 -24.98 5.29 -9.01
C VAL A 447 -24.76 4.66 -7.62
N GLN A 448 -25.70 4.84 -6.69
CA GLN A 448 -25.70 4.15 -5.38
C GLN A 448 -25.81 2.64 -5.55
N GLY A 449 -26.70 2.17 -6.44
CA GLY A 449 -26.86 0.75 -6.74
C GLY A 449 -25.57 0.11 -7.25
N ILE A 450 -24.86 0.80 -8.15
CA ILE A 450 -23.54 0.35 -8.64
C ILE A 450 -22.55 0.31 -7.48
N THR A 451 -22.46 1.38 -6.68
CA THR A 451 -21.60 1.46 -5.48
C THR A 451 -21.83 0.27 -4.54
N ASP A 452 -23.10 -0.06 -4.27
CA ASP A 452 -23.48 -1.16 -3.39
C ASP A 452 -23.05 -2.54 -3.88
N ARG A 453 -22.95 -2.71 -5.21
CA ARG A 453 -22.48 -3.95 -5.84
C ARG A 453 -20.98 -4.14 -5.75
N TYR A 454 -20.18 -3.08 -5.98
CA TYR A 454 -18.71 -3.21 -6.01
C TYR A 454 -18.00 -2.92 -4.69
N LYS A 455 -18.62 -2.21 -3.74
CA LYS A 455 -17.95 -1.79 -2.49
C LYS A 455 -17.40 -2.93 -1.62
N ARG A 456 -17.92 -4.15 -1.79
CA ARG A 456 -17.49 -5.35 -1.05
C ARG A 456 -16.54 -6.25 -1.81
N LEU A 457 -16.16 -5.89 -3.04
CA LEU A 457 -15.19 -6.69 -3.78
C LEU A 457 -13.87 -6.73 -3.01
N PRO A 458 -13.20 -7.89 -2.93
CA PRO A 458 -12.00 -8.02 -2.12
C PRO A 458 -10.84 -7.17 -2.64
N GLN A 459 -10.76 -7.02 -3.97
CA GLN A 459 -9.59 -6.46 -4.64
C GLN A 459 -9.74 -4.97 -4.97
N PRO A 460 -8.81 -4.09 -4.55
CA PRO A 460 -8.87 -2.65 -4.82
C PRO A 460 -8.95 -2.30 -6.30
N GLY A 461 -8.19 -2.98 -7.17
CA GLY A 461 -8.17 -2.72 -8.61
C GLY A 461 -9.51 -3.02 -9.28
N HIS A 462 -10.27 -4.00 -8.78
CA HIS A 462 -11.64 -4.25 -9.25
C HIS A 462 -12.59 -3.12 -8.82
N ARG A 463 -12.45 -2.60 -7.59
CA ARG A 463 -13.27 -1.46 -7.13
C ARG A 463 -12.99 -0.19 -7.95
N LEU A 464 -11.73 0.09 -8.28
CA LEU A 464 -11.35 1.24 -9.11
C LEU A 464 -11.95 1.17 -10.52
N GLN A 465 -11.99 -0.01 -11.15
CA GLN A 465 -12.62 -0.18 -12.47
C GLN A 465 -14.12 0.09 -12.45
N PHE A 466 -14.83 -0.29 -11.38
CA PHE A 466 -16.23 0.08 -11.20
C PHE A 466 -16.42 1.57 -10.90
N LEU A 467 -15.52 2.18 -10.14
CA LEU A 467 -15.52 3.62 -9.90
C LEU A 467 -15.32 4.41 -11.21
N GLU A 468 -14.44 3.95 -12.10
CA GLU A 468 -14.28 4.55 -13.42
C GLU A 468 -15.57 4.49 -14.23
N LEU A 469 -16.26 3.34 -14.25
CA LEU A 469 -17.59 3.20 -14.86
C LEU A 469 -18.60 4.18 -14.22
N GLN A 470 -18.58 4.33 -12.90
CA GLN A 470 -19.45 5.25 -12.18
C GLN A 470 -19.20 6.71 -12.60
N LEU A 471 -17.93 7.12 -12.77
CA LEU A 471 -17.56 8.46 -13.22
C LEU A 471 -17.92 8.69 -14.69
N GLU A 472 -17.78 7.68 -15.55
CA GLU A 472 -18.22 7.70 -16.95
C GLU A 472 -19.73 7.96 -17.05
N LEU A 473 -20.55 7.24 -16.28
CA LEU A 473 -22.01 7.42 -16.26
C LEU A 473 -22.43 8.81 -15.76
N LEU A 474 -21.71 9.37 -14.77
CA LEU A 474 -21.95 10.74 -14.31
C LEU A 474 -21.62 11.77 -15.39
N ASP A 475 -20.60 11.52 -16.22
CA ASP A 475 -20.27 12.39 -17.35
C ASP A 475 -21.29 12.27 -18.49
N ASP A 476 -21.73 11.06 -18.78
CA ASP A 476 -22.78 10.78 -19.77
C ASP A 476 -24.10 11.50 -19.41
N PHE A 477 -24.49 11.49 -18.14
CA PHE A 477 -25.64 12.28 -17.70
C PHE A 477 -25.40 13.79 -17.83
N ARG A 478 -24.18 14.26 -17.50
CA ARG A 478 -23.80 15.67 -17.64
C ARG A 478 -23.93 16.16 -19.09
N VAL A 479 -23.56 15.33 -20.06
CA VAL A 479 -23.72 15.65 -21.49
C VAL A 479 -25.20 15.80 -21.86
N ARG A 480 -26.08 14.93 -21.36
CA ARG A 480 -27.54 15.04 -21.56
C ARG A 480 -28.10 16.32 -20.92
N VAL A 481 -27.71 16.65 -19.69
CA VAL A 481 -28.05 17.93 -19.02
C VAL A 481 -27.67 19.11 -19.91
N LEU A 482 -26.45 19.14 -20.46
CA LEU A 482 -25.99 20.21 -21.34
C LEU A 482 -26.84 20.34 -22.61
N GLN A 483 -27.33 19.24 -23.17
CA GLN A 483 -28.19 19.25 -24.35
C GLN A 483 -29.56 19.85 -24.02
N VAL A 484 -30.21 19.37 -22.95
CA VAL A 484 -31.54 19.85 -22.52
C VAL A 484 -31.49 21.31 -22.05
N MET A 485 -30.45 21.69 -21.31
CA MET A 485 -30.21 23.08 -20.92
C MET A 485 -30.16 24.03 -22.13
N LYS A 486 -29.52 23.59 -23.23
CA LYS A 486 -29.39 24.43 -24.44
C LYS A 486 -30.71 24.59 -25.18
N SER A 487 -31.57 23.58 -25.23
CA SER A 487 -32.90 23.68 -25.84
C SER A 487 -33.82 24.61 -25.07
N GLU A 488 -33.75 24.60 -23.73
CA GLU A 488 -34.64 25.36 -22.84
C GLU A 488 -34.19 26.81 -22.58
N ARG A 489 -33.12 27.26 -23.22
CA ARG A 489 -32.49 28.58 -22.96
C ARG A 489 -33.30 29.77 -23.45
N GLN A 490 -34.20 29.60 -24.43
CA GLN A 490 -34.89 30.73 -25.06
C GLN A 490 -35.90 31.40 -24.12
N ASP A 491 -36.62 30.61 -23.32
CA ASP A 491 -37.56 31.10 -22.31
C ASP A 491 -37.38 30.35 -20.99
N PRO A 492 -36.31 30.64 -20.23
CA PRO A 492 -35.86 29.81 -19.12
C PRO A 492 -36.75 29.96 -17.86
N LEU A 493 -37.67 30.94 -17.80
CA LEU A 493 -38.58 31.07 -16.66
C LEU A 493 -39.84 30.20 -16.77
N ASN A 494 -40.26 29.89 -18.00
CA ASN A 494 -41.48 29.12 -18.25
C ASN A 494 -41.19 27.70 -18.74
N SER A 495 -39.93 27.26 -18.64
CA SER A 495 -39.46 25.94 -19.06
C SER A 495 -38.92 25.13 -17.87
N HIS A 496 -38.38 23.95 -18.16
CA HIS A 496 -37.72 23.08 -17.18
C HIS A 496 -36.38 23.62 -16.67
N TYR A 497 -35.92 24.77 -17.16
CA TYR A 497 -34.60 25.33 -16.83
C TYR A 497 -34.31 25.43 -15.32
N PRO A 498 -35.24 25.89 -14.46
CA PRO A 498 -34.99 25.95 -13.01
C PRO A 498 -34.86 24.57 -12.37
N ALA A 499 -35.68 23.61 -12.80
CA ALA A 499 -35.63 22.24 -12.31
C ALA A 499 -34.32 21.52 -12.73
N ILE A 500 -33.88 21.72 -13.98
CA ILE A 500 -32.57 21.24 -14.47
C ILE A 500 -31.44 21.83 -13.62
N LEU A 501 -31.49 23.13 -13.32
CA LEU A 501 -30.49 23.81 -12.50
C LEU A 501 -30.44 23.22 -11.07
N ASN A 502 -31.60 23.00 -10.45
CA ASN A 502 -31.64 22.35 -9.14
C ASN A 502 -31.11 20.91 -9.19
N THR A 503 -31.38 20.15 -10.25
CA THR A 503 -30.80 18.81 -10.43
C THR A 503 -29.28 18.85 -10.50
N VAL A 504 -28.70 19.77 -11.28
CA VAL A 504 -27.24 19.95 -11.36
C VAL A 504 -26.66 20.28 -9.99
N HIS A 505 -27.32 21.17 -9.24
CA HIS A 505 -26.92 21.54 -7.90
C HIS A 505 -26.99 20.35 -6.93
N HIS A 506 -28.09 19.60 -6.96
CA HIS A 506 -28.32 18.42 -6.13
C HIS A 506 -27.27 17.33 -6.37
N ILE A 507 -26.96 17.03 -7.63
CA ILE A 507 -25.93 16.05 -7.97
C ILE A 507 -24.56 16.52 -7.45
N ALA A 508 -24.18 17.78 -7.69
CA ALA A 508 -22.90 18.31 -7.21
C ALA A 508 -22.80 18.29 -5.68
N ALA A 509 -23.86 18.67 -4.98
CA ALA A 509 -23.94 18.63 -3.52
C ALA A 509 -23.83 17.19 -2.99
N THR A 510 -24.60 16.26 -3.58
CA THR A 510 -24.58 14.84 -3.18
C THR A 510 -23.20 14.21 -3.38
N LEU A 511 -22.54 14.47 -4.51
CA LEU A 511 -21.17 13.97 -4.77
C LEU A 511 -20.14 14.60 -3.82
N THR A 512 -20.34 15.86 -3.43
CA THR A 512 -19.52 16.53 -2.41
C THR A 512 -19.70 15.85 -1.05
N ASP A 513 -20.93 15.54 -0.66
CA ASP A 513 -21.20 14.82 0.60
C ASP A 513 -20.64 13.39 0.58
N TRP A 514 -20.65 12.73 -0.59
CA TRP A 514 -20.07 11.40 -0.74
C TRP A 514 -18.54 11.39 -0.71
N ALA A 515 -17.88 12.49 -1.11
CA ALA A 515 -16.44 12.62 -1.06
C ALA A 515 -15.87 12.33 0.34
N ASP A 516 -16.62 12.70 1.38
CA ASP A 516 -16.22 12.54 2.78
C ASP A 516 -16.55 11.14 3.36
N LEU A 517 -17.24 10.28 2.61
CA LEU A 517 -17.56 8.93 3.08
C LEU A 517 -16.30 8.06 3.14
N PRO A 518 -16.09 7.26 4.21
CA PRO A 518 -14.87 6.46 4.37
C PRO A 518 -14.52 5.58 3.18
N PHE A 519 -15.55 5.05 2.51
CA PHE A 519 -15.38 4.23 1.32
C PHE A 519 -14.76 5.01 0.15
N PHE A 520 -15.22 6.24 -0.13
CA PHE A 520 -14.70 7.03 -1.25
C PHE A 520 -13.34 7.66 -0.93
N VAL A 521 -13.05 7.94 0.36
CA VAL A 521 -11.70 8.28 0.82
C VAL A 521 -10.73 7.11 0.61
N GLU A 522 -11.17 5.87 0.92
CA GLU A 522 -10.40 4.65 0.62
C GLU A 522 -10.17 4.48 -0.89
N MET A 523 -11.19 4.78 -1.71
CA MET A 523 -11.04 4.73 -3.17
C MET A 523 -10.05 5.78 -3.69
N GLN A 524 -10.06 6.99 -3.12
CA GLN A 524 -9.07 8.03 -3.47
C GLN A 524 -7.66 7.56 -3.14
N TYR A 525 -7.45 6.95 -1.96
CA TYR A 525 -6.16 6.37 -1.58
C TYR A 525 -5.69 5.34 -2.61
N TYR A 526 -6.54 4.39 -3.02
CA TYR A 526 -6.15 3.39 -4.02
C TYR A 526 -5.91 4.00 -5.40
N ARG A 527 -6.64 5.06 -5.77
CA ARG A 527 -6.44 5.79 -7.03
C ARG A 527 -5.06 6.47 -7.07
N GLU A 528 -4.62 7.07 -5.97
CA GLU A 528 -3.28 7.66 -5.86
C GLU A 528 -2.17 6.59 -5.97
N GLN A 529 -2.35 5.44 -5.29
CA GLN A 529 -1.42 4.31 -5.41
C GLN A 529 -1.38 3.77 -6.84
N PHE A 530 -2.54 3.64 -7.49
CA PHE A 530 -2.66 3.19 -8.87
C PHE A 530 -1.90 4.10 -9.83
N SER A 531 -2.13 5.42 -9.74
CA SER A 531 -1.43 6.40 -10.59
C SER A 531 0.08 6.31 -10.40
N HIS A 532 0.54 6.24 -9.14
CA HIS A 532 1.97 6.16 -8.85
C HIS A 532 2.63 4.89 -9.41
N ILE A 533 1.97 3.72 -9.29
CA ILE A 533 2.48 2.48 -9.87
C ILE A 533 2.48 2.56 -11.40
N GLN A 534 1.38 3.05 -12.00
CA GLN A 534 1.25 3.17 -13.44
C GLN A 534 2.31 4.11 -14.04
N ASP A 535 2.57 5.25 -13.42
CA ASP A 535 3.58 6.22 -13.86
C ASP A 535 4.99 5.62 -13.79
N GLN A 536 5.29 4.87 -12.71
CA GLN A 536 6.56 4.17 -12.56
C GLN A 536 6.75 3.09 -13.63
N THR A 537 5.74 2.25 -13.86
CA THR A 537 5.81 1.20 -14.89
C THR A 537 5.91 1.81 -16.30
N THR A 538 5.18 2.89 -16.58
CA THR A 538 5.25 3.62 -17.86
C THR A 538 6.64 4.20 -18.10
N ALA A 539 7.23 4.84 -17.07
CA ALA A 539 8.59 5.38 -17.16
C ALA A 539 9.64 4.26 -17.36
N ALA A 540 9.47 3.11 -16.70
CA ALA A 540 10.35 1.96 -16.87
C ALA A 540 10.27 1.37 -18.29
N LEU A 541 9.07 1.22 -18.86
CA LEU A 541 8.87 0.75 -20.23
C LEU A 541 9.47 1.72 -21.26
N ALA A 542 9.27 3.03 -21.09
CA ALA A 542 9.89 4.05 -21.94
C ALA A 542 11.43 3.99 -21.87
N GLY A 543 12.00 3.81 -20.65
CA GLY A 543 13.43 3.63 -20.45
C GLY A 543 13.98 2.39 -21.18
N TYR A 544 13.23 1.28 -21.14
CA TYR A 544 13.59 0.05 -21.85
C TYR A 544 13.55 0.20 -23.37
N GLU A 545 12.53 0.84 -23.94
CA GLU A 545 12.46 1.12 -25.39
C GLU A 545 13.60 2.04 -25.85
N THR A 546 13.95 3.02 -25.03
CA THR A 546 15.09 3.92 -25.28
C THR A 546 16.43 3.18 -25.21
N ALA A 547 16.59 2.23 -24.29
CA ALA A 547 17.79 1.39 -24.19
C ALA A 547 17.90 0.39 -25.36
N ARG A 548 16.78 -0.22 -25.76
CA ARG A 548 16.71 -1.17 -26.88
C ARG A 548 17.01 -0.52 -28.23
N SER A 549 16.66 0.77 -28.39
CA SER A 549 16.97 1.55 -29.60
C SER A 549 18.41 2.08 -29.64
N THR A 550 19.10 2.17 -28.50
CA THR A 550 20.46 2.73 -28.41
C THR A 550 21.57 1.67 -28.32
N SER A 551 21.29 0.43 -27.93
CA SER A 551 22.26 -0.68 -27.90
C SER A 551 21.61 -2.05 -28.18
N PRO A 552 21.70 -2.58 -29.41
CA PRO A 552 21.05 -3.83 -29.80
C PRO A 552 21.68 -5.12 -29.23
N ASP A 553 22.91 -5.07 -28.72
CA ASP A 553 23.77 -6.26 -28.58
C ASP A 553 23.86 -6.87 -27.17
N ASP A 554 23.10 -6.41 -26.17
CA ASP A 554 23.04 -7.12 -24.88
C ASP A 554 21.70 -6.94 -24.12
N PRO A 555 20.72 -7.86 -24.31
CA PRO A 555 19.43 -7.79 -23.64
C PRO A 555 19.45 -8.32 -22.19
N SER A 556 20.60 -8.79 -21.68
CA SER A 556 20.65 -9.66 -20.49
C SER A 556 20.85 -8.94 -19.15
N SER A 557 21.03 -7.61 -19.14
CA SER A 557 21.39 -6.87 -17.91
C SER A 557 20.20 -6.29 -17.12
N PHE A 558 18.95 -6.45 -17.56
CA PHE A 558 17.79 -5.86 -16.89
C PHE A 558 16.75 -6.92 -16.52
N THR A 559 16.80 -7.38 -15.27
CA THR A 559 15.78 -8.26 -14.69
C THR A 559 14.52 -7.45 -14.38
N PHE A 560 13.50 -7.60 -15.23
CA PHE A 560 12.14 -7.14 -14.95
C PHE A 560 11.50 -8.09 -13.92
N HIS A 561 10.89 -7.55 -12.86
CA HIS A 561 10.07 -8.33 -11.92
C HIS A 561 8.64 -8.49 -12.45
N SER A 562 8.49 -9.06 -13.65
CA SER A 562 7.22 -9.61 -14.11
C SER A 562 7.47 -10.99 -14.69
N PRO A 563 6.70 -12.04 -14.33
CA PRO A 563 6.99 -13.42 -14.71
C PRO A 563 6.93 -13.72 -16.22
N ASP A 564 6.52 -12.79 -17.08
CA ASP A 564 6.35 -13.05 -18.51
C ASP A 564 6.85 -11.90 -19.40
N VAL A 565 8.18 -11.81 -19.57
CA VAL A 565 8.83 -10.99 -20.62
C VAL A 565 8.48 -11.51 -22.04
N SER A 566 7.79 -12.65 -22.14
CA SER A 566 7.35 -13.28 -23.38
C SER A 566 6.21 -12.51 -24.10
N LEU A 567 5.49 -11.61 -23.40
CA LEU A 567 4.36 -10.84 -23.96
C LEU A 567 4.76 -9.53 -24.68
N LEU A 568 6.03 -9.13 -24.63
CA LEU A 568 6.56 -7.98 -25.40
C LEU A 568 6.63 -8.22 -26.92
N ASN A 569 6.26 -9.42 -27.38
CA ASN A 569 6.10 -9.75 -28.80
C ASN A 569 4.66 -9.56 -29.33
N THR A 570 3.73 -9.06 -28.50
CA THR A 570 2.33 -8.80 -28.90
C THR A 570 2.07 -7.30 -29.08
N THR A 571 1.20 -6.97 -30.04
CA THR A 571 0.80 -5.63 -30.53
C THR A 571 0.10 -4.70 -29.51
N VAL A 572 0.40 -4.81 -28.23
CA VAL A 572 -0.28 -4.08 -27.14
C VAL A 572 0.51 -2.81 -26.81
N SER A 573 -0.19 -1.67 -26.69
CA SER A 573 0.42 -0.39 -26.32
C SER A 573 1.07 -0.45 -24.93
N PRO A 574 2.26 0.18 -24.71
CA PRO A 574 2.91 0.26 -23.40
C PRO A 574 1.99 0.78 -22.28
N GLU A 575 1.08 1.69 -22.59
CA GLU A 575 0.11 2.24 -21.63
C GLU A 575 -0.86 1.19 -21.10
N VAL A 576 -1.32 0.28 -21.96
CA VAL A 576 -2.25 -0.80 -21.59
C VAL A 576 -1.54 -1.81 -20.71
N LEU A 577 -0.27 -2.11 -21.02
CA LEU A 577 0.54 -3.00 -20.20
C LEU A 577 0.82 -2.40 -18.82
N ALA A 578 1.21 -1.12 -18.76
CA ALA A 578 1.46 -0.43 -17.50
C ALA A 578 0.22 -0.35 -16.62
N ARG A 579 -0.95 -0.13 -17.22
CA ARG A 579 -2.23 -0.15 -16.53
C ARG A 579 -2.56 -1.52 -15.95
N GLN A 580 -2.39 -2.60 -16.72
CA GLN A 580 -2.65 -3.96 -16.25
C GLN A 580 -1.70 -4.34 -15.09
N ASP A 581 -0.41 -4.05 -15.24
CA ASP A 581 0.61 -4.30 -14.21
C ASP A 581 0.33 -3.53 -12.90
N ALA A 582 -0.15 -2.29 -13.01
CA ALA A 582 -0.56 -1.50 -11.86
C ALA A 582 -1.79 -2.07 -11.14
N LEU A 583 -2.80 -2.53 -11.90
CA LEU A 583 -3.97 -3.20 -11.33
C LEU A 583 -3.58 -4.51 -10.61
N ASP A 584 -2.73 -5.32 -11.22
CA ASP A 584 -2.27 -6.58 -10.65
C ASP A 584 -1.45 -6.33 -9.38
N SER A 585 -0.53 -5.35 -9.41
CA SER A 585 0.25 -4.94 -8.24
C SER A 585 -0.63 -4.47 -7.07
N LEU A 586 -1.66 -3.67 -7.35
CA LEU A 586 -2.63 -3.25 -6.33
C LEU A 586 -3.41 -4.42 -5.73
N ASN A 587 -3.81 -5.37 -6.56
CA ASN A 587 -4.58 -6.54 -6.13
C ASN A 587 -3.75 -7.53 -5.28
N THR A 588 -2.41 -7.48 -5.36
CA THR A 588 -1.56 -8.27 -4.45
C THR A 588 -1.46 -7.67 -3.04
N ASN A 589 -1.64 -6.34 -2.90
CA ASN A 589 -1.66 -5.65 -1.61
C ASN A 589 -3.08 -5.60 -1.02
N THR A 590 -3.49 -6.68 -0.38
CA THR A 590 -4.85 -6.84 0.19
C THR A 590 -5.05 -6.28 1.59
N GLU A 591 -4.02 -5.68 2.21
CA GLU A 591 -4.17 -5.04 3.52
C GLU A 591 -4.92 -3.71 3.39
N ALA A 592 -6.05 -3.60 4.12
CA ALA A 592 -6.82 -2.36 4.19
C ALA A 592 -5.97 -1.20 4.76
N PRO A 593 -6.09 0.01 4.21
CA PRO A 593 -5.32 1.16 4.67
C PRO A 593 -5.70 1.53 6.11
N THR A 594 -4.68 1.82 6.92
CA THR A 594 -4.88 2.33 8.28
C THR A 594 -5.51 3.73 8.27
N ALA A 595 -6.27 4.08 9.31
CA ALA A 595 -6.87 5.40 9.46
C ALA A 595 -5.86 6.56 9.34
N ALA A 596 -4.62 6.36 9.77
CA ALA A 596 -3.56 7.37 9.64
C ALA A 596 -3.21 7.66 8.17
N ARG A 597 -3.10 6.62 7.33
CA ARG A 597 -2.86 6.77 5.88
C ARG A 597 -4.04 7.41 5.17
N LEU A 598 -5.27 7.08 5.57
CA LEU A 598 -6.47 7.69 5.01
C LEU A 598 -6.59 9.19 5.36
N ALA A 599 -6.05 9.61 6.51
CA ALA A 599 -6.04 11.02 6.91
C ALA A 599 -5.02 11.89 6.13
N GLU A 600 -4.05 11.26 5.46
CA GLU A 600 -3.05 11.95 4.62
C GLU A 600 -3.54 12.14 3.17
N VAL A 601 -4.63 11.48 2.79
CA VAL A 601 -5.21 11.54 1.44
C VAL A 601 -5.71 12.94 1.15
N SER A 602 -5.37 13.47 -0.04
CA SER A 602 -5.77 14.80 -0.45
C SER A 602 -6.73 14.75 -1.65
N GLY A 603 -7.79 15.56 -1.58
CA GLY A 603 -8.81 15.61 -2.64
C GLY A 603 -9.80 14.44 -2.60
N SER A 604 -10.64 14.36 -3.61
CA SER A 604 -11.71 13.38 -3.76
C SER A 604 -11.70 12.70 -5.12
N VAL A 605 -12.26 11.49 -5.16
CA VAL A 605 -12.54 10.80 -6.42
C VAL A 605 -13.49 11.59 -7.33
N PHE A 606 -14.35 12.43 -6.75
CA PHE A 606 -15.39 13.20 -7.45
C PHE A 606 -15.01 14.64 -7.81
N ASP A 607 -13.85 15.16 -7.40
CA ASP A 607 -13.49 16.59 -7.55
C ASP A 607 -13.69 17.09 -9.00
N SER A 608 -13.13 16.37 -9.98
CA SER A 608 -13.27 16.73 -11.40
C SER A 608 -14.73 16.73 -11.86
N THR A 609 -15.55 15.78 -11.38
CA THR A 609 -16.97 15.70 -11.74
C THR A 609 -17.74 16.85 -11.10
N VAL A 610 -17.53 17.12 -9.81
CA VAL A 610 -18.15 18.22 -9.06
C VAL A 610 -17.80 19.57 -9.70
N ASP A 611 -16.57 19.78 -10.13
CA ASP A 611 -16.12 20.98 -10.84
C ASP A 611 -16.90 21.19 -12.15
N LEU A 612 -17.08 20.12 -12.93
CA LEU A 612 -17.81 20.18 -14.20
C LEU A 612 -19.30 20.50 -13.99
N TYR A 613 -19.97 19.89 -13.00
CA TYR A 613 -21.36 20.22 -12.67
C TYR A 613 -21.49 21.64 -12.10
N THR A 614 -20.57 22.06 -11.23
CA THR A 614 -20.55 23.42 -10.66
C THR A 614 -20.32 24.48 -11.74
N HIS A 615 -19.51 24.17 -12.75
CA HIS A 615 -19.32 25.05 -13.91
C HIS A 615 -20.64 25.27 -14.67
N ILE A 616 -21.38 24.18 -14.95
CA ILE A 616 -22.70 24.23 -15.60
C ILE A 616 -23.68 25.03 -14.75
N GLN A 617 -23.74 24.74 -13.45
CA GLN A 617 -24.58 25.48 -12.49
C GLN A 617 -24.33 26.99 -12.58
N GLY A 618 -23.06 27.40 -12.56
CA GLY A 618 -22.67 28.81 -12.66
C GLY A 618 -23.09 29.44 -13.99
N GLU A 619 -22.97 28.72 -15.11
CA GLU A 619 -23.43 29.20 -16.42
C GLU A 619 -24.95 29.38 -16.45
N MET A 620 -25.70 28.41 -15.93
CA MET A 620 -27.16 28.44 -15.88
C MET A 620 -27.68 29.60 -15.02
N VAL A 621 -27.11 29.81 -13.83
CA VAL A 621 -27.48 30.94 -12.97
C VAL A 621 -27.24 32.28 -13.68
N ARG A 622 -26.11 32.42 -14.39
CA ARG A 622 -25.82 33.64 -15.16
C ARG A 622 -26.79 33.84 -16.32
N ASN A 623 -27.17 32.78 -17.02
CA ASN A 623 -28.16 32.84 -18.11
C ASN A 623 -29.54 33.30 -17.59
N LEU A 624 -30.01 32.73 -16.48
CA LEU A 624 -31.27 33.16 -15.84
C LEU A 624 -31.21 34.62 -15.40
N ALA A 625 -30.15 35.03 -14.70
CA ALA A 625 -29.97 36.42 -14.27
C ALA A 625 -29.96 37.39 -15.47
N SER A 626 -29.30 37.02 -16.56
CA SER A 626 -29.27 37.79 -17.80
C SER A 626 -30.65 37.90 -18.45
N TYR A 627 -31.45 36.83 -18.43
CA TYR A 627 -32.82 36.85 -18.94
C TYR A 627 -33.70 37.81 -18.14
N VAL A 628 -33.70 37.66 -16.80
CA VAL A 628 -34.44 38.57 -15.90
C VAL A 628 -34.05 40.02 -16.14
N PHE A 629 -32.75 40.30 -16.23
CA PHE A 629 -32.27 41.65 -16.49
C PHE A 629 -32.68 42.17 -17.88
N THR A 630 -32.70 41.33 -18.91
CA THR A 630 -33.11 41.73 -20.27
C THR A 630 -34.56 42.20 -20.30
N GLU A 631 -35.45 41.47 -19.63
CA GLU A 631 -36.86 41.86 -19.49
C GLU A 631 -37.02 43.16 -18.71
N VAL A 632 -36.32 43.29 -17.58
CA VAL A 632 -36.33 44.52 -16.77
C VAL A 632 -35.81 45.72 -17.57
N ARG A 633 -34.73 45.54 -18.33
CA ARG A 633 -34.16 46.56 -19.21
C ARG A 633 -35.14 46.99 -20.28
N ALA A 634 -35.83 46.05 -20.93
CA ALA A 634 -36.85 46.35 -21.94
C ALA A 634 -37.98 47.22 -21.36
N ARG A 635 -38.44 46.92 -20.13
CA ARG A 635 -39.51 47.65 -19.44
C ARG A 635 -39.07 48.96 -18.80
N SER A 636 -37.78 49.18 -18.59
CA SER A 636 -37.22 50.43 -18.04
C SER A 636 -37.20 51.60 -19.05
N GLN A 637 -37.55 51.34 -20.32
CA GLN A 637 -37.48 52.35 -21.39
C GLN A 637 -38.22 53.66 -21.05
N PRO A 638 -39.47 53.67 -20.52
CA PRO A 638 -40.17 54.89 -20.16
C PRO A 638 -39.43 55.68 -19.08
N TYR A 639 -38.96 55.01 -18.03
CA TYR A 639 -38.21 55.61 -16.92
C TYR A 639 -36.94 56.34 -17.36
N ARG A 640 -36.20 55.76 -18.32
CA ARG A 640 -35.00 56.40 -18.89
C ARG A 640 -35.30 57.70 -19.65
N LYS A 641 -36.53 57.88 -20.15
CA LYS A 641 -36.95 59.08 -20.87
C LYS A 641 -37.63 60.12 -19.98
N ASP A 642 -37.70 59.90 -18.67
CA ASP A 642 -38.28 60.87 -17.76
C ASP A 642 -37.49 62.18 -17.77
N LYS A 643 -38.24 63.28 -17.72
CA LYS A 643 -37.68 64.62 -17.71
C LYS A 643 -37.34 65.05 -16.29
N TRP A 644 -36.27 64.47 -15.74
CA TRP A 644 -35.78 64.73 -14.37
C TRP A 644 -35.42 66.19 -14.04
N PHE A 645 -35.29 67.02 -15.07
CA PHE A 645 -34.99 68.45 -14.98
C PHE A 645 -36.24 69.36 -15.01
N TYR A 646 -37.41 68.85 -15.40
CA TYR A 646 -38.62 69.66 -15.64
C TYR A 646 -39.66 69.41 -14.55
N THR A 647 -39.91 70.41 -13.71
CA THR A 647 -40.93 70.34 -12.66
C THR A 647 -42.29 70.78 -13.22
N THR A 648 -43.23 69.85 -13.43
CA THR A 648 -44.58 70.17 -13.94
C THR A 648 -45.52 70.76 -12.90
N ASN A 649 -45.11 70.89 -11.63
CA ASN A 649 -45.95 71.45 -10.57
C ASN A 649 -45.22 72.52 -9.74
N PRO A 650 -45.39 73.82 -10.04
CA PRO A 650 -44.80 74.93 -9.28
C PRO A 650 -45.25 74.99 -7.81
N LYS A 651 -46.32 74.29 -7.40
CA LYS A 651 -46.75 74.21 -6.00
C LYS A 651 -46.05 73.11 -5.19
N ALA A 652 -45.26 72.23 -5.83
CA ALA A 652 -44.47 71.19 -5.15
C ALA A 652 -43.08 71.69 -4.71
N LEU A 653 -42.70 72.93 -5.08
CA LEU A 653 -41.38 73.52 -4.81
C LEU A 653 -41.05 73.73 -3.32
N LEU A 654 -42.01 73.54 -2.41
CA LEU A 654 -41.87 73.97 -1.01
C LEU A 654 -41.85 72.84 0.03
N ASP A 655 -42.14 71.58 -0.33
CA ASP A 655 -42.13 70.47 0.64
C ASP A 655 -41.56 69.19 0.02
N SER A 656 -40.30 68.86 0.33
CA SER A 656 -39.73 67.52 0.11
C SER A 656 -40.52 66.40 0.84
N ASN A 657 -41.43 66.77 1.75
CA ASN A 657 -42.30 65.87 2.51
C ASN A 657 -43.58 65.41 1.78
N LYS A 658 -43.78 65.77 0.49
CA LYS A 658 -45.00 65.41 -0.27
C LYS A 658 -44.80 64.38 -1.39
N ILE A 659 -43.62 63.78 -1.53
CA ILE A 659 -43.44 62.62 -2.44
C ILE A 659 -43.99 61.39 -1.72
N THR A 660 -45.13 60.88 -2.19
CA THR A 660 -45.85 59.75 -1.57
C THR A 660 -45.71 58.45 -2.35
N ASP A 661 -45.46 58.52 -3.66
CA ASP A 661 -45.55 57.39 -4.56
C ASP A 661 -44.34 57.30 -5.51
N PRO A 662 -43.94 56.08 -5.93
CA PRO A 662 -42.94 55.90 -6.97
C PRO A 662 -43.38 56.50 -8.32
N SER A 663 -42.42 56.90 -9.14
CA SER A 663 -42.67 57.42 -10.49
C SER A 663 -43.46 56.39 -11.33
N PRO A 664 -44.62 56.74 -11.94
CA PRO A 664 -45.42 55.78 -12.70
C PRO A 664 -44.66 55.08 -13.84
N SER A 665 -43.65 55.75 -14.37
CA SER A 665 -42.71 55.28 -15.40
C SER A 665 -41.74 54.19 -14.94
N ILE A 666 -41.44 54.08 -13.63
CA ILE A 666 -40.60 53.01 -13.05
C ILE A 666 -41.40 51.74 -12.74
N CYS A 667 -42.71 51.87 -12.52
CA CYS A 667 -43.56 50.75 -12.11
C CYS A 667 -43.47 49.52 -13.04
N PRO A 668 -43.46 49.66 -14.39
CA PRO A 668 -43.35 48.50 -15.28
C PRO A 668 -42.07 47.68 -15.09
N MET A 669 -40.93 48.33 -14.80
CA MET A 669 -39.68 47.61 -14.56
C MET A 669 -39.62 46.97 -13.17
N LEU A 670 -40.18 47.64 -12.15
CA LEU A 670 -40.27 47.10 -10.79
C LEU A 670 -41.20 45.89 -10.71
N GLU A 671 -42.35 45.97 -11.36
CA GLU A 671 -43.33 44.89 -11.38
C GLU A 671 -42.76 43.62 -12.04
N VAL A 672 -42.07 43.78 -13.17
CA VAL A 672 -41.42 42.67 -13.87
C VAL A 672 -40.28 42.07 -13.05
N LEU A 673 -39.45 42.91 -12.42
CA LEU A 673 -38.38 42.45 -11.55
C LEU A 673 -38.91 41.64 -10.37
N ALA A 674 -39.90 42.19 -9.64
CA ALA A 674 -40.48 41.51 -8.47
C ALA A 674 -41.09 40.17 -8.88
N ARG A 675 -41.94 40.16 -9.92
CA ARG A 675 -42.60 38.94 -10.39
C ARG A 675 -41.61 37.82 -10.74
N HIS A 676 -40.55 38.15 -11.47
CA HIS A 676 -39.55 37.15 -11.86
C HIS A 676 -38.70 36.67 -10.68
N LEU A 677 -38.31 37.55 -9.76
CA LEU A 677 -37.57 37.14 -8.56
C LEU A 677 -38.43 36.28 -7.62
N HIS A 678 -39.72 36.59 -7.46
CA HIS A 678 -40.64 35.74 -6.70
C HIS A 678 -40.82 34.37 -7.36
N ALA A 679 -41.11 34.34 -8.66
CA ALA A 679 -41.28 33.08 -9.38
C ALA A 679 -40.03 32.18 -9.26
N LEU A 680 -38.83 32.77 -9.38
CA LEU A 680 -37.57 32.04 -9.23
C LEU A 680 -37.28 31.61 -7.79
N ARG A 681 -37.68 32.40 -6.79
CA ARG A 681 -37.55 32.03 -5.38
C ARG A 681 -38.36 30.78 -5.04
N ASP A 682 -39.53 30.63 -5.65
CA ASP A 682 -40.44 29.52 -5.36
C ASP A 682 -39.98 28.20 -5.99
N VAL A 683 -39.16 28.26 -7.04
CA VAL A 683 -38.72 27.07 -7.81
C VAL A 683 -37.24 26.74 -7.69
N LEU A 684 -36.36 27.67 -7.33
CA LEU A 684 -34.91 27.42 -7.22
C LEU A 684 -34.49 27.13 -5.79
N ALA A 685 -33.48 26.26 -5.67
CA ALA A 685 -32.81 26.03 -4.40
C ALA A 685 -32.26 27.33 -3.80
N THR A 686 -32.37 27.45 -2.48
CA THR A 686 -31.98 28.67 -1.75
C THR A 686 -30.57 29.16 -2.08
N PRO A 687 -29.52 28.30 -2.18
CA PRO A 687 -28.18 28.74 -2.58
C PRO A 687 -28.13 29.32 -4.00
N LEU A 688 -28.85 28.70 -4.94
CA LEU A 688 -28.92 29.10 -6.35
C LEU A 688 -29.67 30.43 -6.50
N PHE A 689 -30.83 30.55 -5.85
CA PHE A 689 -31.58 31.81 -5.82
C PHE A 689 -30.74 32.94 -5.20
N THR A 690 -30.02 32.64 -4.11
CA THR A 690 -29.15 33.61 -3.44
C THR A 690 -28.04 34.13 -4.36
N GLN A 691 -27.45 33.25 -5.16
CA GLN A 691 -26.47 33.64 -6.16
C GLN A 691 -27.11 34.48 -7.27
N LEU A 692 -28.27 34.06 -7.77
CA LEU A 692 -28.99 34.71 -8.86
C LEU A 692 -29.38 36.15 -8.53
N TRP A 693 -30.08 36.39 -7.42
CA TRP A 693 -30.59 37.73 -7.13
C TRP A 693 -29.44 38.72 -6.86
N LYS A 694 -28.31 38.25 -6.31
CA LYS A 694 -27.11 39.08 -6.13
C LYS A 694 -26.52 39.53 -7.46
N ILE A 695 -26.48 38.64 -8.46
CA ILE A 695 -26.04 38.97 -9.82
C ILE A 695 -27.01 39.99 -10.44
N VAL A 696 -28.32 39.78 -10.30
CA VAL A 696 -29.34 40.71 -10.80
C VAL A 696 -29.20 42.09 -10.13
N ALA A 697 -29.01 42.14 -8.81
CA ALA A 697 -28.84 43.38 -8.06
C ALA A 697 -27.58 44.15 -8.49
N ASP A 698 -26.43 43.47 -8.63
CA ASP A 698 -25.19 44.12 -9.10
C ASP A 698 -25.34 44.62 -10.55
N THR A 699 -26.01 43.85 -11.41
CA THR A 699 -26.28 44.26 -12.80
C THR A 699 -27.19 45.48 -12.86
N LEU A 700 -28.25 45.51 -12.04
CA LEU A 700 -29.14 46.67 -11.93
C LEU A 700 -28.44 47.89 -11.32
N ASN A 701 -27.58 47.69 -10.32
CA ASN A 701 -26.78 48.75 -9.72
C ASN A 701 -25.92 49.47 -10.76
N LYS A 702 -25.23 48.72 -11.62
CA LYS A 702 -24.44 49.28 -12.73
C LYS A 702 -25.33 49.94 -13.79
N TYR A 703 -26.40 49.24 -14.20
CA TYR A 703 -27.32 49.74 -15.23
C TYR A 703 -27.98 51.07 -14.84
N VAL A 704 -28.55 51.17 -13.65
CA VAL A 704 -29.21 52.41 -13.20
C VAL A 704 -28.19 53.55 -13.11
N TYR A 705 -26.98 53.27 -12.63
CA TYR A 705 -25.90 54.27 -12.61
C TYR A 705 -25.56 54.77 -14.02
N GLU A 706 -25.30 53.87 -14.96
CA GLU A 706 -24.79 54.23 -16.29
C GLU A 706 -25.87 54.78 -17.24
N GLU A 707 -27.08 54.21 -17.20
CA GLU A 707 -28.13 54.44 -18.21
C GLU A 707 -29.27 55.36 -17.73
N VAL A 708 -29.36 55.62 -16.42
CA VAL A 708 -30.32 56.56 -15.84
C VAL A 708 -29.60 57.77 -15.26
N ILE A 709 -28.69 57.56 -14.30
CA ILE A 709 -28.06 58.65 -13.57
C ILE A 709 -27.13 59.46 -14.49
N LEU A 710 -26.20 58.80 -15.19
CA LEU A 710 -25.22 59.49 -16.03
C LEU A 710 -25.79 60.04 -17.35
N GLN A 711 -26.97 59.59 -17.79
CA GLN A 711 -27.59 60.02 -19.06
C GLN A 711 -28.58 61.18 -18.92
N THR A 712 -28.88 61.60 -17.71
CA THR A 712 -29.93 62.60 -17.45
C THR A 712 -29.37 63.80 -16.69
N ARG A 713 -30.21 64.80 -16.41
CA ARG A 713 -29.91 65.91 -15.50
C ARG A 713 -31.06 66.07 -14.52
N PHE A 714 -30.74 66.31 -13.25
CA PHE A 714 -31.73 66.35 -12.17
C PHE A 714 -31.94 67.78 -11.67
N SER A 715 -33.19 68.17 -11.46
CA SER A 715 -33.54 69.26 -10.53
C SER A 715 -33.56 68.76 -9.09
N ASP A 716 -33.68 69.66 -8.11
CA ASP A 716 -33.81 69.28 -6.69
C ASP A 716 -35.00 68.34 -6.44
N THR A 717 -36.15 68.64 -7.06
CA THR A 717 -37.35 67.80 -6.97
C THR A 717 -37.17 66.48 -7.71
N GLY A 718 -36.49 66.48 -8.86
CA GLY A 718 -36.18 65.26 -9.61
C GLY A 718 -35.24 64.33 -8.85
N ALA A 719 -34.19 64.87 -8.22
CA ALA A 719 -33.27 64.10 -7.37
C ALA A 719 -33.98 63.52 -6.13
N ALA A 720 -34.91 64.27 -5.53
CA ALA A 720 -35.73 63.79 -4.43
C ALA A 720 -36.69 62.66 -4.86
N GLN A 721 -37.31 62.76 -6.04
CA GLN A 721 -38.15 61.70 -6.60
C GLN A 721 -37.33 60.45 -6.93
N PHE A 722 -36.16 60.59 -7.56
CA PHE A 722 -35.26 59.46 -7.85
C PHE A 722 -34.81 58.75 -6.56
N LYS A 723 -34.48 59.52 -5.52
CA LYS A 723 -34.19 58.97 -4.18
C LYS A 723 -35.36 58.16 -3.63
N PHE A 724 -36.59 58.66 -3.78
CA PHE A 724 -37.79 57.94 -3.37
C PHE A 724 -37.96 56.63 -4.16
N ASP A 725 -37.84 56.69 -5.49
CA ASP A 725 -37.97 55.52 -6.37
C ASP A 725 -36.95 54.42 -6.01
N MET A 726 -35.71 54.78 -5.65
CA MET A 726 -34.70 53.81 -5.23
C MET A 726 -34.97 53.25 -3.84
N LEU A 727 -35.19 54.11 -2.84
CA LEU A 727 -35.31 53.71 -1.44
C LEU A 727 -36.67 53.06 -1.10
N ARG A 728 -37.73 53.44 -1.81
CA ARG A 728 -39.12 52.99 -1.55
C ARG A 728 -39.69 52.14 -2.69
N GLY A 729 -39.05 52.12 -3.86
CA GLY A 729 -39.44 51.26 -4.98
C GLY A 729 -38.47 50.09 -5.18
N LEU A 730 -37.26 50.36 -5.68
CA LEU A 730 -36.32 49.31 -6.11
C LEU A 730 -35.73 48.49 -4.96
N PHE A 731 -35.15 49.14 -3.94
CA PHE A 731 -34.45 48.42 -2.87
C PHE A 731 -35.38 47.51 -2.04
N PRO A 732 -36.62 47.92 -1.70
CA PRO A 732 -37.54 47.06 -0.95
C PRO A 732 -37.87 45.71 -1.62
N ILE A 733 -37.80 45.60 -2.95
CA ILE A 733 -37.99 44.31 -3.67
C ILE A 733 -36.98 43.27 -3.18
N PHE A 734 -35.75 43.69 -2.90
CA PHE A 734 -34.70 42.82 -2.37
C PHE A 734 -34.74 42.70 -0.83
N GLY A 735 -35.57 43.51 -0.16
CA GLY A 735 -35.75 43.49 1.29
C GLY A 735 -36.31 42.16 1.80
N GLU A 736 -36.98 41.40 0.94
CA GLU A 736 -37.42 40.04 1.26
C GLU A 736 -36.28 39.02 1.32
N PHE A 737 -35.14 39.30 0.68
CA PHE A 737 -34.02 38.37 0.55
C PHE A 737 -32.80 38.80 1.37
N THR A 738 -32.74 40.07 1.77
CA THR A 738 -31.65 40.60 2.59
C THR A 738 -32.13 41.76 3.47
N GLN A 739 -31.55 41.87 4.68
CA GLN A 739 -31.90 42.94 5.62
C GLN A 739 -31.42 44.33 5.19
N LYS A 740 -30.41 44.41 4.31
CA LYS A 740 -29.79 45.67 3.86
C LYS A 740 -29.65 45.70 2.33
N PRO A 741 -30.76 45.76 1.58
CA PRO A 741 -30.74 45.70 0.11
C PRO A 741 -29.87 46.79 -0.51
N GLU A 742 -29.82 47.97 0.09
CA GLU A 742 -29.03 49.11 -0.37
C GLU A 742 -27.52 48.84 -0.46
N ASN A 743 -27.01 47.81 0.24
CA ASN A 743 -25.60 47.43 0.19
C ASN A 743 -25.20 46.70 -1.10
N PHE A 744 -26.19 46.22 -1.87
CA PHE A 744 -25.99 45.62 -3.19
C PHE A 744 -26.11 46.66 -4.32
N PHE A 745 -26.57 47.87 -3.99
CA PHE A 745 -26.76 48.99 -4.92
C PHE A 745 -25.81 50.15 -4.60
N LYS A 746 -24.53 49.86 -4.34
CA LYS A 746 -23.58 50.86 -3.82
C LYS A 746 -23.39 52.08 -4.75
N LEU A 747 -23.28 51.88 -6.06
CA LEU A 747 -23.10 52.96 -7.03
C LEU A 747 -24.32 53.89 -7.05
N VAL A 748 -25.51 53.28 -7.09
CA VAL A 748 -26.79 54.02 -7.06
C VAL A 748 -26.97 54.72 -5.72
N LYS A 749 -26.72 54.04 -4.60
CA LYS A 749 -26.85 54.58 -3.25
C LYS A 749 -25.95 55.80 -3.05
N GLU A 750 -24.67 55.70 -3.40
CA GLU A 750 -23.73 56.81 -3.27
C GLU A 750 -24.08 57.96 -4.23
N SER A 751 -24.56 57.64 -5.44
CA SER A 751 -25.04 58.67 -6.37
C SER A 751 -26.28 59.40 -5.84
N VAL A 752 -27.23 58.70 -5.21
CA VAL A 752 -28.40 59.30 -4.56
C VAL A 752 -27.99 60.21 -3.40
N ILE A 753 -26.96 59.84 -2.63
CA ILE A 753 -26.41 60.70 -1.58
C ILE A 753 -25.92 62.01 -2.23
N LEU A 754 -25.02 61.92 -3.22
CA LEU A 754 -24.44 63.09 -3.90
C LEU A 754 -25.50 63.98 -4.57
N LEU A 755 -26.49 63.38 -5.25
CA LEU A 755 -27.58 64.12 -5.90
C LEU A 755 -28.49 64.84 -4.90
N THR A 756 -28.56 64.40 -3.64
CA THR A 756 -29.45 64.99 -2.63
C THR A 756 -28.73 65.79 -1.55
N LEU A 757 -27.41 66.00 -1.68
CA LEU A 757 -26.63 66.83 -0.75
C LEU A 757 -27.13 68.28 -0.69
N PRO A 758 -26.98 68.98 0.44
CA PRO A 758 -27.22 70.41 0.50
C PRO A 758 -26.32 71.18 -0.49
N HIS A 759 -26.83 72.29 -1.03
CA HIS A 759 -26.10 73.13 -1.98
C HIS A 759 -24.72 73.56 -1.48
N ALA A 760 -24.65 74.06 -0.24
CA ALA A 760 -23.40 74.49 0.38
C ALA A 760 -22.38 73.35 0.48
N THR A 761 -22.82 72.17 0.93
CA THR A 761 -21.97 70.97 1.05
C THR A 761 -21.48 70.51 -0.32
N THR A 762 -22.35 70.54 -1.33
CA THR A 762 -21.97 70.13 -2.69
C THR A 762 -20.94 71.08 -3.31
N PHE A 763 -21.09 72.39 -3.10
CA PHE A 763 -20.14 73.39 -3.58
C PHE A 763 -18.76 73.20 -2.95
N LEU A 764 -18.70 73.05 -1.61
CA LEU A 764 -17.45 72.81 -0.88
C LEU A 764 -16.75 71.51 -1.33
N LEU A 765 -17.52 70.42 -1.52
CA LEU A 765 -16.96 69.16 -2.01
C LEU A 765 -16.43 69.28 -3.44
N ARG A 766 -17.13 69.99 -4.32
CA ARG A 766 -16.67 70.23 -5.70
C ARG A 766 -15.43 71.09 -5.74
N ASP A 767 -15.35 72.15 -4.94
CA ASP A 767 -14.15 72.98 -4.84
C ASP A 767 -12.98 72.15 -4.31
N THR A 768 -13.19 71.34 -3.27
CA THR A 768 -12.16 70.42 -2.73
C THR A 768 -11.66 69.44 -3.81
N ILE A 769 -12.55 68.88 -4.63
CA ILE A 769 -12.18 67.94 -5.71
C ILE A 769 -11.48 68.66 -6.87
N ARG A 770 -11.92 69.87 -7.24
CA ARG A 770 -11.34 70.65 -8.35
C ARG A 770 -9.97 71.21 -7.99
N MET A 771 -9.83 71.76 -6.79
CA MET A 771 -8.53 72.21 -6.26
C MET A 771 -7.52 71.06 -6.21
N TRP A 772 -7.95 69.86 -5.80
CA TRP A 772 -7.10 68.67 -5.84
C TRP A 772 -6.74 68.20 -7.26
N ARG A 773 -7.63 68.43 -8.25
CA ARG A 773 -7.39 68.08 -9.65
C ARG A 773 -6.33 68.97 -10.29
N ASP A 774 -6.33 70.26 -9.94
CA ASP A 774 -5.50 71.28 -10.58
C ASP A 774 -4.09 71.40 -9.96
N ASP A 775 -3.88 70.92 -8.72
CA ASP A 775 -2.56 70.98 -8.04
C ASP A 775 -2.30 69.71 -7.20
N GLN A 776 -1.68 68.69 -7.81
CA GLN A 776 -1.45 67.38 -7.16
C GLN A 776 -0.34 67.39 -6.09
N ASP A 777 0.57 68.38 -6.12
CA ASP A 777 1.77 68.39 -5.27
C ASP A 777 1.62 69.25 -4.00
N ALA A 778 0.72 70.25 -3.97
CA ALA A 778 0.59 71.17 -2.84
C ALA A 778 -0.40 70.74 -1.72
N PHE A 779 -1.37 69.86 -2.02
CA PHE A 779 -2.54 69.62 -1.15
C PHE A 779 -2.64 68.21 -0.53
N SER A 780 -1.58 67.40 -0.60
CA SER A 780 -1.55 66.04 -0.05
C SER A 780 -1.61 65.99 1.50
N LEU A 781 -1.52 67.13 2.20
CA LEU A 781 -1.37 67.17 3.67
C LEU A 781 -2.55 67.74 4.47
N VAL A 782 -3.59 68.37 3.88
CA VAL A 782 -4.64 69.03 4.70
C VAL A 782 -6.08 68.53 4.45
N ILE A 783 -6.51 68.24 3.21
CA ILE A 783 -7.86 67.70 2.96
C ILE A 783 -7.80 66.70 1.79
N SER A 784 -8.00 65.42 2.08
CA SER A 784 -8.12 64.39 1.04
C SER A 784 -9.56 64.37 0.50
N PRO A 785 -9.80 64.55 -0.81
CA PRO A 785 -11.14 64.45 -1.39
C PRO A 785 -11.80 63.09 -1.11
N VAL A 786 -11.00 62.02 -1.01
CA VAL A 786 -11.48 60.68 -0.66
C VAL A 786 -12.03 60.65 0.77
N LYS A 787 -11.34 61.27 1.73
CA LYS A 787 -11.83 61.38 3.12
C LYS A 787 -13.09 62.25 3.20
N ALA A 788 -13.11 63.39 2.51
CA ALA A 788 -14.25 64.29 2.48
C ALA A 788 -15.51 63.62 1.87
N LEU A 789 -15.34 62.79 0.84
CA LEU A 789 -16.41 61.96 0.28
C LEU A 789 -16.85 60.86 1.27
N ALA A 790 -15.91 60.18 1.91
CA ALA A 790 -16.20 59.14 2.89
C ALA A 790 -17.01 59.67 4.10
N GLU A 791 -16.74 60.91 4.54
CA GLU A 791 -17.51 61.59 5.59
C GLU A 791 -18.98 61.83 5.20
N GLN A 792 -19.30 61.90 3.91
CA GLN A 792 -20.67 61.96 3.40
C GLN A 792 -21.27 60.57 3.14
N GLY A 793 -20.54 59.49 3.41
CA GLY A 793 -20.97 58.12 3.12
C GLY A 793 -20.73 57.68 1.67
N VAL A 794 -19.82 58.35 0.95
CA VAL A 794 -19.40 58.00 -0.41
C VAL A 794 -18.00 57.38 -0.37
N THR A 795 -17.90 56.08 -0.63
CA THR A 795 -16.68 55.29 -0.45
C THR A 795 -16.27 54.50 -1.68
N LEU A 796 -17.20 54.24 -2.59
CA LEU A 796 -16.98 53.46 -3.81
C LEU A 796 -16.67 54.37 -5.00
N LEU A 797 -17.39 55.48 -5.16
CA LEU A 797 -17.18 56.42 -6.26
C LEU A 797 -15.85 57.15 -6.11
N THR A 798 -15.06 57.20 -7.18
CA THR A 798 -13.84 57.99 -7.22
C THR A 798 -14.16 59.49 -7.16
N PRO A 799 -13.21 60.35 -6.74
CA PRO A 799 -13.42 61.81 -6.76
C PRO A 799 -13.84 62.36 -8.14
N LYS A 800 -13.36 61.73 -9.23
CA LYS A 800 -13.76 62.11 -10.59
C LYS A 800 -15.22 61.75 -10.88
N GLU A 801 -15.64 60.54 -10.56
CA GLU A 801 -17.03 60.09 -10.74
C GLU A 801 -18.00 60.88 -9.85
N ALA A 802 -17.60 61.16 -8.60
CA ALA A 802 -18.39 61.97 -7.68
C ALA A 802 -18.60 63.40 -8.21
N ASP A 803 -17.57 64.04 -8.77
CA ASP A 803 -17.70 65.35 -9.43
C ASP A 803 -18.64 65.26 -10.64
N VAL A 804 -18.56 64.22 -11.47
CA VAL A 804 -19.50 63.99 -12.58
C VAL A 804 -20.94 63.89 -12.06
N VAL A 805 -21.22 63.08 -11.04
CA VAL A 805 -22.56 62.92 -10.47
C VAL A 805 -23.08 64.25 -9.88
N MET A 806 -22.23 65.01 -9.19
CA MET A 806 -22.63 66.33 -8.66
C MET A 806 -22.86 67.37 -9.76
N ASN A 807 -22.14 67.29 -10.89
CA ASN A 807 -22.33 68.17 -12.06
C ASN A 807 -23.63 67.91 -12.82
N ILE A 808 -24.23 66.74 -12.63
CA ILE A 808 -25.49 66.35 -13.29
C ILE A 808 -26.71 67.05 -12.65
N ARG A 809 -26.60 67.50 -11.40
CA ARG A 809 -27.63 68.31 -10.73
C ARG A 809 -27.61 69.76 -11.22
N ILE A 810 -28.76 70.26 -11.68
CA ILE A 810 -28.94 71.64 -12.12
C ILE A 810 -29.28 72.49 -10.90
N TYR A 811 -28.42 73.45 -10.60
CA TYR A 811 -28.64 74.45 -9.57
C TYR A 811 -29.32 75.68 -10.20
N GLU A 812 -30.54 75.99 -9.78
CA GLU A 812 -31.22 77.23 -10.20
C GLU A 812 -30.56 78.45 -9.52
N GLN A 813 -29.43 78.90 -10.07
CA GLN A 813 -28.90 80.24 -9.83
C GLN A 813 -28.69 80.94 -11.16
N ASN A 814 -29.74 81.62 -11.64
CA ASN A 814 -29.70 82.93 -12.32
C ASN A 814 -31.09 83.31 -12.88
N ARG A 815 -32.05 83.57 -11.99
CA ARG A 815 -33.28 84.29 -12.34
C ARG A 815 -33.74 85.28 -11.27
N MET A 816 -32.80 86.01 -10.65
CA MET A 816 -33.07 87.32 -10.06
C MET A 816 -31.77 88.14 -10.11
N GLY A 817 -31.72 89.14 -11.00
CA GLY A 817 -30.59 90.08 -11.11
C GLY A 817 -30.25 90.46 -12.56
N SER A 818 -31.10 91.25 -13.19
CA SER A 818 -30.69 92.27 -14.17
C SER A 818 -30.79 93.62 -13.49
#